data_AF-A0A4S9WVJ3-F1
#
_entry.id   AF-A0A4S9WVJ3-F1
#
_cell.length_a   1.000
_cell.length_b   1.000
_cell.length_c   1.000
_cell.angle_alpha   90.00
_cell.angle_beta   90.00
_cell.angle_gamma   90.00
#
_symmetry.space_group_name_H-M   'P 1'
#
loop_
_entity.id
_entity.type
_entity.pdbx_description
1 polymer ?
#
loop_
_entity_poly.entity_id
_entity_poly.type
_entity_poly.pdbx_seq_one_letter_code
_entity_poly.pdbx_strand_id
1 'polypeptide(L)'
;MMEAAGLEAVKKHFLRIKAKVETSVRQGVNLRNESFGAVFLGNPGTGKTTAARLYAQFLISLRILPGSRFEEVTAARLATEGVKWFETLIEKVCRKGGGFQDYENAELLHIFKLQLRTLFGGRMNVEGGPNGLYCRVVARHIGYGRGREGFGNARAVEIALSRIRDRQAQRLMLLRRQGGQPDDMMLTQSDLLGPELIGALADSAAWKKLDSMTGLDAVKQSVKAFLETTQYNYHRELEEKPILEFNLNKVFLGSPGTGKTTVAKLYGQILVDIGFLSDGEVVVKNPSDFIGDVIGASEKLTKGIIASTVGKVLVIDEAYALNPKASGSNTGSFKTAVIDTIVAEVQSMPGDDRCVILIGYKDQMEDMLQCVNPGLSRRFPLGDAFDFEDFTIQQLEEILLAKLVQQGYNATDQAIKVALEVLDRTRNRPNFGNAGEVDILLNSAKLRHQQRMSKNKTTKGSLLEAVDMDPEFDRGQQATTNTRQLFEGLVGCDESAAKFAGYQRITANVKARGLDPRDYIPFNMLFRGPPGTGKTTTARKMGQIYYDMGFLAKAEVIEASATDMVGEYIGQTGPKTKKLLERALGRVLLIDEAYRLGEGRFAQEALDELVDCLTKPQFERRLIVILAGYDEDINRLMLQNPGLTSRFPDTLNFRDFTPSECLELFGNEIQDLLQRVNIEVPSVSSRDSARLLKRLEQLSGTVNWANARDVKFLANSVFRQLMQGEDSSSGQLSLTMPLISHVVDNMLAERVGRMTNTSKQDKKISDESQEAMDSGDPPIIFNCNTTSTNNPKAIKPVIPQTEKLPPPPPSNELSKSPPRHDTRDLGVSDYTWANLSHSKTQAALAEKAHQANLAELARLEKQKSRLAQKEREKLERLRKECEERNKENQKEEAVQRKLRDLGRCSQGFRWTKQSHGYRCAGGGHWVSNADL
;
A
#
# COMPACT_ATOMS: atom_id res chain seq x y z
N MET A 1 44.55 11.48 -52.59
CA MET A 1 43.42 11.16 -53.50
C MET A 1 43.79 11.44 -54.95
N MET A 2 44.23 12.65 -55.31
CA MET A 2 44.74 12.94 -56.68
C MET A 2 45.93 12.07 -57.08
N GLU A 3 46.81 11.70 -56.14
CA GLU A 3 47.99 10.84 -56.32
C GLU A 3 47.67 9.34 -56.49
N ALA A 4 46.42 8.91 -56.30
CA ALA A 4 46.06 7.51 -56.47
C ALA A 4 46.03 7.12 -57.95
N ALA A 5 46.67 6.01 -58.32
CA ALA A 5 46.63 5.50 -59.69
C ALA A 5 45.22 5.01 -60.06
N GLY A 6 44.69 5.46 -61.20
CA GLY A 6 43.34 5.15 -61.67
C GLY A 6 42.22 6.00 -61.03
N LEU A 7 40.97 5.55 -61.15
CA LEU A 7 39.75 6.20 -60.63
C LEU A 7 39.43 7.60 -61.22
N GLU A 8 39.81 7.88 -62.46
CA GLU A 8 39.62 9.19 -63.11
C GLU A 8 38.18 9.72 -63.09
N ALA A 9 37.17 8.86 -63.23
CA ALA A 9 35.76 9.24 -63.09
C ALA A 9 35.42 9.80 -61.69
N VAL A 10 36.04 9.25 -60.64
CA VAL A 10 35.85 9.69 -59.25
C VAL A 10 36.60 10.99 -58.99
N LYS A 11 37.84 11.13 -59.49
CA LYS A 11 38.61 12.38 -59.43
C LYS A 11 37.85 13.53 -60.10
N LYS A 12 37.32 13.30 -61.31
CA LYS A 12 36.48 14.27 -62.04
C LYS A 12 35.22 14.65 -61.26
N HIS A 13 34.61 13.71 -60.55
CA HIS A 13 33.46 14.00 -59.68
C HIS A 13 33.85 14.89 -58.48
N PHE A 14 34.94 14.59 -57.77
CA PHE A 14 35.41 15.40 -56.65
C PHE A 14 35.76 16.83 -57.09
N LEU A 15 36.45 16.99 -58.22
CA LEU A 15 36.77 18.30 -58.80
C LEU A 15 35.50 19.08 -59.18
N ARG A 16 34.48 18.42 -59.73
CA ARG A 16 33.18 19.04 -60.02
C ARG A 16 32.47 19.52 -58.76
N ILE A 17 32.48 18.73 -57.68
CA ILE A 17 31.90 19.13 -56.38
C ILE A 17 32.69 20.30 -55.79
N LYS A 18 34.04 20.27 -55.83
CA LYS A 18 34.89 21.39 -55.40
C LYS A 18 34.52 22.69 -56.11
N ALA A 19 34.48 22.66 -57.45
CA ALA A 19 34.15 23.83 -58.26
C ALA A 19 32.73 24.35 -57.99
N LYS A 20 31.76 23.45 -57.77
CA LYS A 20 30.38 23.83 -57.40
C LYS A 20 30.36 24.56 -56.05
N VAL A 21 30.97 23.97 -55.02
CA VAL A 21 31.03 24.54 -53.66
C VAL A 21 31.74 25.91 -53.67
N GLU A 22 32.88 26.02 -54.33
CA GLU A 22 33.60 27.30 -54.47
C GLU A 22 32.76 28.36 -55.20
N THR A 23 31.94 27.95 -56.18
CA THR A 23 31.03 28.84 -56.90
C THR A 23 29.86 29.28 -56.00
N SER A 24 29.18 28.35 -55.33
CA SER A 24 28.07 28.64 -54.41
C SER A 24 28.51 29.55 -53.25
N VAL A 25 29.72 29.34 -52.70
CA VAL A 25 30.31 30.23 -51.67
C VAL A 25 30.56 31.64 -52.22
N ARG A 26 31.13 31.79 -53.43
CA ARG A 26 31.31 33.11 -54.07
C ARG A 26 29.99 33.81 -54.39
N GLN A 27 28.92 33.04 -54.64
CA GLN A 27 27.57 33.55 -54.88
C GLN A 27 26.77 33.83 -53.60
N GLY A 28 27.34 33.57 -52.41
CA GLY A 28 26.64 33.75 -51.13
C GLY A 28 25.49 32.75 -50.89
N VAL A 29 25.45 31.66 -51.67
CA VAL A 29 24.38 30.64 -51.59
C VAL A 29 24.63 29.71 -50.41
N ASN A 30 23.59 29.46 -49.62
CA ASN A 30 23.68 28.60 -48.45
C ASN A 30 23.80 27.12 -48.85
N LEU A 31 24.98 26.52 -48.63
CA LEU A 31 25.31 25.13 -48.94
C LEU A 31 24.39 24.10 -48.26
N ARG A 32 23.64 24.47 -47.21
CA ARG A 32 22.69 23.58 -46.49
C ARG A 32 21.57 23.01 -47.37
N ASN A 33 21.21 23.71 -48.45
CA ASN A 33 20.13 23.28 -49.35
C ASN A 33 20.65 22.42 -50.52
N GLU A 34 21.96 22.15 -50.59
CA GLU A 34 22.55 21.33 -51.65
C GLU A 34 22.79 19.88 -51.19
N SER A 35 22.41 18.92 -52.03
CA SER A 35 22.65 17.50 -51.78
C SER A 35 24.06 17.08 -52.23
N PHE A 36 24.90 16.69 -51.27
CA PHE A 36 26.25 16.14 -51.50
C PHE A 36 26.31 14.61 -51.48
N GLY A 37 25.15 13.92 -51.59
CA GLY A 37 25.08 12.46 -51.64
C GLY A 37 25.77 11.88 -52.88
N ALA A 38 26.53 10.81 -52.70
CA ALA A 38 27.28 10.14 -53.77
C ALA A 38 27.11 8.62 -53.69
N VAL A 39 26.99 7.96 -54.85
CA VAL A 39 26.88 6.50 -54.98
C VAL A 39 28.12 5.99 -55.71
N PHE A 40 28.85 5.07 -55.08
CA PHE A 40 30.05 4.45 -55.64
C PHE A 40 29.72 3.05 -56.17
N LEU A 41 29.71 2.87 -57.49
CA LEU A 41 29.41 1.60 -58.16
C LEU A 41 30.70 0.89 -58.61
N GLY A 42 30.67 -0.45 -58.65
CA GLY A 42 31.78 -1.28 -59.15
C GLY A 42 31.89 -2.64 -58.45
N ASN A 43 32.65 -3.56 -59.04
CA ASN A 43 32.79 -4.94 -58.57
C ASN A 43 33.42 -5.06 -57.16
N PRO A 44 33.25 -6.17 -56.43
CA PRO A 44 33.96 -6.41 -55.16
C PRO A 44 35.48 -6.20 -55.30
N GLY A 45 36.13 -5.67 -54.26
CA GLY A 45 37.57 -5.37 -54.29
C GLY A 45 37.99 -4.02 -54.89
N THR A 46 37.12 -3.31 -55.64
CA THR A 46 37.49 -2.05 -56.35
C THR A 46 37.68 -0.79 -55.45
N GLY A 47 37.87 -0.93 -54.14
CA GLY A 47 38.17 0.19 -53.25
C GLY A 47 37.02 1.17 -52.94
N LYS A 48 35.75 0.80 -53.21
CA LYS A 48 34.56 1.66 -52.98
C LYS A 48 34.48 2.28 -51.58
N THR A 49 34.65 1.47 -50.53
CA THR A 49 34.67 1.94 -49.12
C THR A 49 35.75 2.98 -48.91
N THR A 50 36.95 2.76 -49.45
CA THR A 50 38.08 3.71 -49.37
C THR A 50 37.75 5.02 -50.09
N ALA A 51 37.13 4.97 -51.26
CA ALA A 51 36.68 6.15 -51.99
C ALA A 51 35.59 6.94 -51.22
N ALA A 52 34.64 6.25 -50.59
CA ALA A 52 33.62 6.88 -49.74
C ALA A 52 34.22 7.56 -48.49
N ARG A 53 35.21 6.91 -47.84
CA ARG A 53 35.92 7.49 -46.69
C ARG A 53 36.73 8.73 -47.07
N LEU A 54 37.41 8.70 -48.21
CA LEU A 54 38.10 9.85 -48.78
C LEU A 54 37.14 10.98 -49.20
N TYR A 55 35.91 10.64 -49.64
CA TYR A 55 34.88 11.63 -49.96
C TYR A 55 34.37 12.35 -48.71
N ALA A 56 34.13 11.62 -47.62
CA ALA A 56 33.76 12.22 -46.33
C ALA A 56 34.85 13.19 -45.84
N GLN A 57 36.13 12.77 -45.85
CA GLN A 57 37.27 13.63 -45.50
C GLN A 57 37.38 14.89 -46.39
N PHE A 58 37.05 14.77 -47.68
CA PHE A 58 37.01 15.88 -48.61
C PHE A 58 35.85 16.87 -48.35
N LEU A 59 34.66 16.39 -47.97
CA LEU A 59 33.56 17.27 -47.55
C LEU A 59 33.86 17.98 -46.22
N ILE A 60 34.60 17.33 -45.30
CA ILE A 60 35.08 17.93 -44.05
C ILE A 60 36.11 19.03 -44.32
N SER A 61 37.06 18.82 -45.24
CA SER A 61 38.07 19.85 -45.56
C SER A 61 37.49 21.06 -46.28
N LEU A 62 36.36 20.90 -47.00
CA LEU A 62 35.53 21.99 -47.52
C LEU A 62 34.59 22.62 -46.48
N ARG A 63 34.65 22.21 -45.21
CA ARG A 63 33.78 22.66 -44.09
C ARG A 63 32.27 22.44 -44.32
N ILE A 64 31.90 21.46 -45.15
CA ILE A 64 30.49 21.10 -45.43
C ILE A 64 29.95 20.21 -44.32
N LEU A 65 30.77 19.30 -43.79
CA LEU A 65 30.45 18.44 -42.65
C LEU A 65 31.18 18.93 -41.39
N PRO A 66 30.48 19.07 -40.24
CA PRO A 66 31.08 19.61 -39.01
C PRO A 66 31.94 18.60 -38.23
N GLY A 67 31.86 17.31 -38.53
CA GLY A 67 32.50 16.23 -37.76
C GLY A 67 33.25 15.22 -38.61
N SER A 68 34.26 14.59 -38.02
CA SER A 68 35.18 13.65 -38.69
C SER A 68 34.77 12.18 -38.63
N ARG A 69 33.63 11.86 -37.99
CA ARG A 69 33.21 10.48 -37.75
C ARG A 69 32.61 9.82 -39.00
N PHE A 70 33.05 8.60 -39.28
CA PHE A 70 32.60 7.75 -40.37
C PHE A 70 32.11 6.41 -39.81
N GLU A 71 30.87 6.02 -40.14
CA GLU A 71 30.29 4.72 -39.79
C GLU A 71 29.98 3.95 -41.09
N GLU A 72 30.29 2.65 -41.11
CA GLU A 72 30.10 1.79 -42.27
C GLU A 72 29.04 0.71 -41.96
N VAL A 73 28.03 0.60 -42.82
CA VAL A 73 26.88 -0.30 -42.64
C VAL A 73 26.59 -1.05 -43.93
N THR A 74 26.31 -2.34 -43.82
CA THR A 74 25.91 -3.17 -44.96
C THR A 74 24.41 -3.06 -45.24
N ALA A 75 24.02 -3.12 -46.51
CA ALA A 75 22.61 -3.05 -46.91
C ALA A 75 21.76 -4.15 -46.26
N ALA A 76 22.31 -5.36 -46.08
CA ALA A 76 21.65 -6.46 -45.39
C ALA A 76 21.30 -6.10 -43.93
N ARG A 77 22.23 -5.48 -43.20
CA ARG A 77 22.04 -5.06 -41.80
C ARG A 77 20.97 -3.97 -41.67
N LEU A 78 20.99 -3.01 -42.61
CA LEU A 78 20.02 -1.91 -42.66
C LEU A 78 18.60 -2.43 -42.99
N ALA A 79 18.48 -3.48 -43.81
CA ALA A 79 17.22 -4.13 -44.11
C ALA A 79 16.67 -4.96 -42.93
N THR A 80 17.54 -5.60 -42.12
CA THR A 80 17.10 -6.40 -40.97
C THR A 80 16.77 -5.60 -39.71
N GLU A 81 17.54 -4.55 -39.39
CA GLU A 81 17.36 -3.81 -38.13
C GLU A 81 16.33 -2.66 -38.24
N GLY A 82 15.93 -2.29 -39.47
CA GLY A 82 14.79 -1.40 -39.73
C GLY A 82 14.99 0.07 -39.35
N VAL A 83 13.90 0.85 -39.46
CA VAL A 83 13.93 2.33 -39.35
C VAL A 83 14.46 2.80 -37.99
N LYS A 84 13.99 2.22 -36.88
CA LYS A 84 14.37 2.64 -35.52
C LYS A 84 15.85 2.47 -35.21
N TRP A 85 16.47 1.42 -35.74
CA TRP A 85 17.92 1.25 -35.60
C TRP A 85 18.69 2.28 -36.41
N PHE A 86 18.20 2.62 -37.61
CA PHE A 86 18.80 3.66 -38.44
C PHE A 86 18.69 5.07 -37.82
N GLU A 87 17.56 5.40 -37.19
CA GLU A 87 17.40 6.61 -36.35
C GLU A 87 18.44 6.64 -35.22
N THR A 88 18.57 5.54 -34.47
CA THR A 88 19.57 5.38 -33.39
C THR A 88 21.00 5.53 -33.91
N LEU A 89 21.30 5.02 -35.11
CA LEU A 89 22.61 5.17 -35.75
C LEU A 89 22.91 6.62 -36.10
N ILE A 90 21.93 7.35 -36.67
CA ILE A 90 22.07 8.78 -36.97
C ILE A 90 22.31 9.56 -35.68
N GLU A 91 21.50 9.37 -34.64
CA GLU A 91 21.72 10.00 -33.33
C GLU A 91 23.12 9.71 -32.78
N LYS A 92 23.57 8.46 -32.88
CA LYS A 92 24.90 8.05 -32.43
C LYS A 92 25.97 8.84 -33.18
N VAL A 93 25.85 9.05 -34.49
CA VAL A 93 26.76 9.90 -35.29
C VAL A 93 26.67 11.36 -34.82
N CYS A 94 25.47 11.89 -34.64
CA CYS A 94 25.24 13.27 -34.18
C CYS A 94 25.91 13.57 -32.83
N ARG A 95 25.70 12.70 -31.82
CA ARG A 95 26.24 12.88 -30.45
C ARG A 95 27.77 12.93 -30.38
N LYS A 96 28.52 12.42 -31.37
CA LYS A 96 30.00 12.51 -31.40
C LYS A 96 30.50 13.48 -32.48
N GLY A 97 29.97 14.71 -32.47
CA GLY A 97 30.41 15.82 -33.34
C GLY A 97 29.71 15.88 -34.71
N GLY A 98 28.61 15.15 -34.91
CA GLY A 98 27.84 15.13 -36.15
C GLY A 98 26.54 15.95 -36.09
N GLY A 99 26.49 17.00 -35.29
CA GLY A 99 25.28 17.82 -35.06
C GLY A 99 25.63 19.28 -34.77
N PHE A 100 24.64 20.17 -34.90
CA PHE A 100 24.77 21.57 -34.51
C PHE A 100 24.68 21.72 -32.98
N GLN A 101 25.39 22.71 -32.43
CA GLN A 101 25.28 23.08 -31.02
C GLN A 101 23.99 23.88 -30.76
N ASP A 102 23.52 23.90 -29.51
CA ASP A 102 22.38 24.71 -29.09
C ASP A 102 22.69 26.21 -29.19
N TYR A 103 21.75 26.99 -29.72
CA TYR A 103 21.90 28.43 -29.94
C TYR A 103 21.93 29.23 -28.63
N GLU A 104 22.81 30.23 -28.55
CA GLU A 104 22.91 31.16 -27.42
C GLU A 104 21.69 32.09 -27.32
N ASN A 105 21.54 32.80 -26.18
CA ASN A 105 20.36 33.66 -25.94
C ASN A 105 20.22 34.77 -27.00
N ALA A 106 21.35 35.31 -27.49
CA ALA A 106 21.37 36.31 -28.55
C ALA A 106 20.94 35.73 -29.92
N GLU A 107 21.27 34.47 -30.19
CA GLU A 107 20.92 33.76 -31.42
C GLU A 107 19.45 33.33 -31.41
N LEU A 108 18.94 32.80 -30.29
CA LEU A 108 17.51 32.52 -30.11
C LEU A 108 16.66 33.79 -30.25
N LEU A 109 17.12 34.92 -29.69
CA LEU A 109 16.49 36.23 -29.89
C LEU A 109 16.50 36.66 -31.37
N HIS A 110 17.59 36.38 -32.10
CA HIS A 110 17.65 36.65 -33.54
C HIS A 110 16.64 35.80 -34.33
N ILE A 111 16.55 34.50 -34.02
CA ILE A 111 15.59 33.57 -34.65
C ILE A 111 14.15 34.01 -34.35
N PHE A 112 13.84 34.39 -33.10
CA PHE A 112 12.54 34.90 -32.69
C PHE A 112 12.11 36.12 -33.51
N LYS A 113 13.00 37.12 -33.63
CA LYS A 113 12.77 38.30 -34.47
C LYS A 113 12.52 37.94 -35.94
N LEU A 114 13.30 37.00 -36.49
CA LEU A 114 13.20 36.59 -37.89
C LEU A 114 11.89 35.83 -38.17
N GLN A 115 11.48 34.94 -37.27
CA GLN A 115 10.20 34.23 -37.36
C GLN A 115 9.02 35.21 -37.22
N LEU A 116 9.04 36.10 -36.22
CA LEU A 116 7.99 37.11 -36.01
C LEU A 116 7.85 38.05 -37.21
N ARG A 117 8.97 38.51 -37.79
CA ARG A 117 8.96 39.31 -39.02
C ARG A 117 8.39 38.54 -40.22
N THR A 118 8.76 37.27 -40.38
CA THR A 118 8.30 36.41 -41.47
C THR A 118 6.80 36.12 -41.38
N LEU A 119 6.30 35.77 -40.19
CA LEU A 119 4.89 35.42 -39.96
C LEU A 119 3.92 36.58 -40.24
N PHE A 120 4.30 37.81 -39.90
CA PHE A 120 3.42 38.99 -39.99
C PHE A 120 3.79 39.97 -41.11
N GLY A 121 4.79 39.65 -41.94
CA GLY A 121 5.32 40.55 -42.98
C GLY A 121 5.95 41.81 -42.41
N GLY A 122 6.47 41.76 -41.17
CA GLY A 122 7.06 42.90 -40.47
C GLY A 122 6.06 43.94 -39.94
N ARG A 123 4.75 43.68 -39.97
CA ARG A 123 3.70 44.61 -39.51
C ARG A 123 3.35 44.50 -38.01
N MET A 124 3.88 43.48 -37.32
CA MET A 124 3.60 43.23 -35.89
C MET A 124 4.50 44.10 -35.02
N ASN A 125 3.89 45.00 -34.24
CA ASN A 125 4.54 45.79 -33.22
C ASN A 125 4.66 44.99 -31.92
N VAL A 126 5.70 45.30 -31.14
CA VAL A 126 5.99 44.62 -29.87
C VAL A 126 6.30 45.69 -28.84
N GLU A 127 5.67 45.61 -27.68
CA GLU A 127 5.91 46.49 -26.54
C GLU A 127 7.39 46.47 -26.13
N GLY A 128 7.98 47.64 -25.83
CA GLY A 128 9.42 47.78 -25.62
C GLY A 128 10.30 47.56 -26.87
N GLY A 129 9.71 47.21 -28.02
CA GLY A 129 10.38 46.95 -29.29
C GLY A 129 10.97 45.53 -29.43
N PRO A 130 11.33 45.09 -30.65
CA PRO A 130 11.80 43.73 -30.92
C PRO A 130 13.17 43.39 -30.30
N ASN A 131 13.95 44.39 -29.88
CA ASN A 131 15.18 44.22 -29.08
C ASN A 131 14.97 44.54 -27.59
N GLY A 132 13.73 44.84 -27.18
CA GLY A 132 13.36 45.26 -25.84
C GLY A 132 13.47 44.16 -24.79
N LEU A 133 13.29 44.58 -23.53
CA LEU A 133 13.38 43.72 -22.34
C LEU A 133 12.57 42.42 -22.50
N TYR A 134 11.28 42.54 -22.84
CA TYR A 134 10.37 41.40 -22.92
C TYR A 134 10.82 40.34 -23.94
N CYS A 135 11.31 40.74 -25.12
CA CYS A 135 11.85 39.80 -26.10
C CYS A 135 13.14 39.13 -25.60
N ARG A 136 13.99 39.83 -24.84
CA ARG A 136 15.20 39.23 -24.23
C ARG A 136 14.84 38.20 -23.16
N VAL A 137 13.79 38.45 -22.36
CA VAL A 137 13.27 37.50 -21.38
C VAL A 137 12.70 36.25 -22.08
N VAL A 138 11.87 36.41 -23.12
CA VAL A 138 11.37 35.27 -23.92
C VAL A 138 12.51 34.44 -24.52
N ALA A 139 13.55 35.07 -25.08
CA ALA A 139 14.71 34.35 -25.60
C ALA A 139 15.51 33.61 -24.50
N ARG A 140 15.53 34.15 -23.28
CA ARG A 140 16.14 33.53 -22.09
C ARG A 140 15.31 32.33 -21.61
N HIS A 141 13.98 32.44 -21.58
CA HIS A 141 13.05 31.34 -21.29
C HIS A 141 13.24 30.16 -22.24
N ILE A 142 13.30 30.42 -23.55
CA ILE A 142 13.60 29.38 -24.55
C ILE A 142 14.99 28.78 -24.31
N GLY A 143 15.96 29.62 -23.89
CA GLY A 143 17.31 29.20 -23.52
C GLY A 143 17.41 28.31 -22.28
N TYR A 144 16.40 28.25 -21.40
CA TYR A 144 16.34 27.29 -20.29
C TYR A 144 16.06 25.85 -20.76
N GLY A 145 15.61 25.66 -22.01
CA GLY A 145 15.42 24.34 -22.60
C GLY A 145 16.71 23.65 -23.09
N ARG A 146 17.86 24.34 -23.08
CA ARG A 146 19.15 23.78 -23.56
C ARG A 146 19.58 22.54 -22.81
N GLY A 147 20.27 21.64 -23.52
CA GLY A 147 20.80 20.40 -22.93
C GLY A 147 19.76 19.30 -22.66
N ARG A 148 18.47 19.52 -22.95
CA ARG A 148 17.44 18.47 -22.96
C ARG A 148 17.53 17.63 -24.23
N GLU A 149 17.33 16.31 -24.12
CA GLU A 149 17.12 15.49 -25.32
C GLU A 149 15.87 15.98 -26.08
N GLY A 150 16.04 16.32 -27.36
CA GLY A 150 14.96 16.85 -28.20
C GLY A 150 14.79 18.38 -28.22
N PHE A 151 15.68 19.18 -27.62
CA PHE A 151 15.62 20.64 -27.74
C PHE A 151 15.80 21.10 -29.19
N GLY A 152 14.68 21.36 -29.87
CA GLY A 152 14.63 21.65 -31.31
C GLY A 152 15.09 23.05 -31.72
N ASN A 153 15.74 23.82 -30.83
CA ASN A 153 16.28 25.16 -31.09
C ASN A 153 15.25 26.10 -31.76
N ALA A 154 15.32 26.29 -33.08
CA ALA A 154 14.34 27.10 -33.84
C ALA A 154 12.88 26.61 -33.69
N ARG A 155 12.66 25.31 -33.44
CA ARG A 155 11.33 24.75 -33.13
C ARG A 155 10.84 25.15 -31.74
N ALA A 156 11.73 25.33 -30.76
CA ALA A 156 11.35 25.83 -29.45
C ALA A 156 10.92 27.30 -29.51
N VAL A 157 11.56 28.09 -30.38
CA VAL A 157 11.15 29.47 -30.70
C VAL A 157 9.76 29.50 -31.36
N GLU A 158 9.49 28.58 -32.29
CA GLU A 158 8.19 28.45 -32.95
C GLU A 158 7.07 28.08 -31.96
N ILE A 159 7.32 27.14 -31.04
CA ILE A 159 6.38 26.77 -29.97
C ILE A 159 6.11 27.96 -29.04
N ALA A 160 7.14 28.72 -28.66
CA ALA A 160 6.98 29.92 -27.84
C ALA A 160 6.15 31.00 -28.56
N LEU A 161 6.40 31.22 -29.86
CA LEU A 161 5.58 32.13 -30.68
C LEU A 161 4.13 31.68 -30.81
N SER A 162 3.84 30.37 -30.87
CA SER A 162 2.46 29.87 -30.83
C SER A 162 1.79 30.25 -29.50
N ARG A 163 2.42 29.92 -28.37
CA ARG A 163 1.89 30.24 -27.02
C ARG A 163 1.63 31.74 -26.83
N ILE A 164 2.52 32.61 -27.33
CA ILE A 164 2.36 34.07 -27.30
C ILE A 164 1.14 34.51 -28.14
N ARG A 165 0.92 33.92 -29.32
CA ARG A 165 -0.25 34.20 -30.16
C ARG A 165 -1.56 33.71 -29.53
N ASP A 166 -1.55 32.58 -28.85
CA ASP A 166 -2.72 32.05 -28.16
C ASP A 166 -3.14 32.99 -27.01
N ARG A 167 -2.17 33.50 -26.23
CA ARG A 167 -2.39 34.56 -25.22
C ARG A 167 -2.93 35.85 -25.83
N GLN A 168 -2.32 36.32 -26.94
CA GLN A 168 -2.78 37.51 -27.66
C GLN A 168 -4.24 37.35 -28.11
N ALA A 169 -4.60 36.19 -28.68
CA ALA A 169 -5.97 35.90 -29.12
C ALA A 169 -6.97 35.92 -27.95
N GLN A 170 -6.61 35.36 -26.79
CA GLN A 170 -7.43 35.43 -25.57
C GLN A 170 -7.62 36.88 -25.08
N ARG A 171 -6.54 37.68 -25.00
CA ARG A 171 -6.59 39.10 -24.62
C ARG A 171 -7.49 39.90 -25.56
N LEU A 172 -7.31 39.75 -26.88
CA LEU A 172 -8.12 40.43 -27.90
C LEU A 172 -9.60 40.02 -27.81
N MET A 173 -9.90 38.74 -27.55
CA MET A 173 -11.26 38.24 -27.35
C MET A 173 -11.94 38.90 -26.13
N LEU A 174 -11.24 39.00 -25.00
CA LEU A 174 -11.76 39.61 -23.77
C LEU A 174 -12.03 41.11 -23.96
N LEU A 175 -11.09 41.85 -24.55
CA LEU A 175 -11.24 43.29 -24.81
C LEU A 175 -12.40 43.59 -25.77
N ARG A 176 -12.58 42.77 -26.81
CA ARG A 176 -13.73 42.88 -27.73
C ARG A 176 -15.05 42.58 -27.04
N ARG A 177 -15.09 41.58 -26.14
CA ARG A 177 -16.29 41.25 -25.34
C ARG A 177 -16.69 42.39 -24.39
N GLN A 178 -15.74 43.21 -23.96
CA GLN A 178 -15.96 44.42 -23.17
C GLN A 178 -16.30 45.66 -24.02
N GLY A 179 -16.43 45.53 -25.34
CA GLY A 179 -16.77 46.62 -26.26
C GLY A 179 -15.60 47.46 -26.76
N GLY A 180 -14.36 47.08 -26.45
CA GLY A 180 -13.16 47.75 -26.92
C GLY A 180 -12.79 47.40 -28.37
N GLN A 181 -12.04 48.30 -29.03
CA GLN A 181 -11.38 48.05 -30.32
C GLN A 181 -9.86 47.94 -30.10
N PRO A 182 -9.33 46.77 -29.71
CA PRO A 182 -7.90 46.57 -29.52
C PRO A 182 -7.15 46.45 -30.86
N ASP A 183 -5.85 46.77 -30.86
CA ASP A 183 -4.95 46.58 -32.00
C ASP A 183 -4.48 45.12 -32.11
N ASP A 184 -4.91 44.44 -33.17
CA ASP A 184 -4.54 43.06 -33.50
C ASP A 184 -3.05 42.89 -33.85
N MET A 185 -2.38 43.98 -34.25
CA MET A 185 -0.98 43.99 -34.65
C MET A 185 -0.04 44.48 -33.53
N MET A 186 -0.49 44.48 -32.29
CA MET A 186 0.30 44.83 -31.10
C MET A 186 0.41 43.67 -30.11
N LEU A 187 1.65 43.21 -29.87
CA LEU A 187 2.01 42.30 -28.78
C LEU A 187 2.42 43.10 -27.53
N THR A 188 1.76 42.82 -26.42
CA THR A 188 1.98 43.46 -25.11
C THR A 188 2.86 42.60 -24.19
N GLN A 189 3.35 43.17 -23.09
CA GLN A 189 4.05 42.46 -22.01
C GLN A 189 3.29 41.19 -21.57
N SER A 190 1.96 41.28 -21.45
CA SER A 190 1.09 40.17 -21.04
C SER A 190 1.03 39.02 -22.05
N ASP A 191 1.21 39.28 -23.34
CA ASP A 191 1.25 38.24 -24.37
C ASP A 191 2.62 37.53 -24.36
N LEU A 192 3.70 38.32 -24.26
CA LEU A 192 5.08 37.88 -24.31
C LEU A 192 5.47 37.05 -23.08
N LEU A 193 5.26 37.60 -21.88
CA LEU A 193 5.66 36.97 -20.62
C LEU A 193 4.54 36.10 -20.03
N GLY A 194 3.28 36.50 -20.24
CA GLY A 194 2.13 35.99 -19.51
C GLY A 194 1.53 37.08 -18.60
N PRO A 195 0.32 36.85 -18.04
CA PRO A 195 -0.32 37.78 -17.12
C PRO A 195 0.50 37.97 -15.84
N GLU A 196 0.37 39.14 -15.20
CA GLU A 196 0.88 39.32 -13.83
C GLU A 196 0.14 38.37 -12.88
N LEU A 197 0.91 37.53 -12.20
CA LEU A 197 0.42 36.39 -11.42
C LEU A 197 -0.50 36.76 -10.26
N ILE A 198 -0.44 38.01 -9.80
CA ILE A 198 -1.29 38.57 -8.74
C ILE A 198 -2.77 38.49 -9.15
N GLY A 199 -3.09 38.80 -10.41
CA GLY A 199 -4.45 38.71 -10.94
C GLY A 199 -4.90 37.25 -11.16
N ALA A 200 -4.04 36.45 -11.78
CA ALA A 200 -4.33 35.04 -12.07
C ALA A 200 -4.66 34.22 -10.80
N LEU A 201 -3.96 34.48 -9.69
CA LEU A 201 -4.25 33.83 -8.41
C LEU A 201 -5.53 34.34 -7.75
N ALA A 202 -5.74 35.65 -7.75
CA ALA A 202 -6.94 36.26 -7.18
C ALA A 202 -8.23 35.79 -7.89
N ASP A 203 -8.13 35.32 -9.13
CA ASP A 203 -9.23 34.73 -9.90
C ASP A 203 -9.28 33.20 -9.91
N SER A 204 -8.18 32.49 -9.59
CA SER A 204 -8.14 31.02 -9.57
C SER A 204 -9.21 30.42 -8.65
N ALA A 205 -10.18 29.73 -9.28
CA ALA A 205 -11.21 28.98 -8.58
C ALA A 205 -10.62 27.77 -7.82
N ALA A 206 -9.51 27.21 -8.30
CA ALA A 206 -8.82 26.11 -7.64
C ALA A 206 -8.12 26.55 -6.35
N TRP A 207 -7.46 27.72 -6.36
CA TRP A 207 -6.88 28.32 -5.15
C TRP A 207 -7.96 28.68 -4.12
N LYS A 208 -9.01 29.40 -4.52
CA LYS A 208 -10.14 29.76 -3.63
C LYS A 208 -10.76 28.52 -2.97
N LYS A 209 -10.89 27.43 -3.74
CA LYS A 209 -11.39 26.15 -3.23
C LYS A 209 -10.43 25.52 -2.22
N LEU A 210 -9.12 25.50 -2.50
CA LEU A 210 -8.11 24.96 -1.58
C LEU A 210 -8.07 25.76 -0.26
N ASP A 211 -8.12 27.09 -0.35
CA ASP A 211 -8.12 28.00 0.80
C ASP A 211 -9.37 27.80 1.69
N SER A 212 -10.54 27.57 1.07
CA SER A 212 -11.80 27.27 1.76
C SER A 212 -11.91 25.89 2.42
N MET A 213 -10.97 24.97 2.18
CA MET A 213 -11.00 23.64 2.80
C MET A 213 -10.58 23.73 4.27
N THR A 214 -11.32 23.07 5.17
CA THR A 214 -10.98 22.95 6.59
C THR A 214 -9.57 22.37 6.81
N GLY A 215 -8.79 23.01 7.70
CA GLY A 215 -7.41 22.63 8.03
C GLY A 215 -6.42 22.87 6.87
N LEU A 216 -5.45 21.97 6.73
CA LEU A 216 -4.39 22.01 5.69
C LEU A 216 -3.49 23.25 5.75
N ASP A 217 -3.33 23.87 6.90
CA ASP A 217 -2.65 25.17 7.04
C ASP A 217 -1.20 25.15 6.54
N ALA A 218 -0.44 24.09 6.83
CA ALA A 218 0.92 23.89 6.30
C ALA A 218 0.94 23.83 4.76
N VAL A 219 -0.06 23.18 4.15
CA VAL A 219 -0.20 23.09 2.69
C VAL A 219 -0.55 24.45 2.08
N LYS A 220 -1.52 25.16 2.67
CA LYS A 220 -1.92 26.51 2.24
C LYS A 220 -0.75 27.49 2.32
N GLN A 221 0.01 27.46 3.42
CA GLN A 221 1.21 28.28 3.59
C GLN A 221 2.30 27.93 2.56
N SER A 222 2.54 26.64 2.30
CA SER A 222 3.54 26.21 1.32
C SER A 222 3.17 26.63 -0.11
N VAL A 223 1.90 26.46 -0.51
CA VAL A 223 1.39 26.93 -1.81
C VAL A 223 1.46 28.46 -1.89
N LYS A 224 1.11 29.19 -0.83
CA LYS A 224 1.22 30.65 -0.78
C LYS A 224 2.68 31.13 -0.91
N ALA A 225 3.63 30.51 -0.21
CA ALA A 225 5.05 30.84 -0.33
C ALA A 225 5.61 30.53 -1.74
N PHE A 226 5.15 29.46 -2.38
CA PHE A 226 5.46 29.14 -3.78
C PHE A 226 4.93 30.22 -4.74
N LEU A 227 3.71 30.71 -4.50
CA LEU A 227 3.10 31.78 -5.28
C LEU A 227 3.84 33.12 -5.13
N GLU A 228 4.14 33.52 -3.89
CA GLU A 228 4.95 34.70 -3.58
C GLU A 228 6.36 34.62 -4.22
N THR A 229 6.98 33.42 -4.20
CA THR A 229 8.27 33.17 -4.87
C THR A 229 8.17 33.30 -6.40
N THR A 230 7.07 32.82 -6.99
CA THR A 230 6.85 32.93 -8.45
C THR A 230 6.63 34.39 -8.86
N GLN A 231 5.86 35.14 -8.08
CA GLN A 231 5.68 36.59 -8.27
C GLN A 231 7.00 37.35 -8.12
N TYR A 232 7.82 36.99 -7.13
CA TYR A 232 9.16 37.57 -6.97
C TYR A 232 10.08 37.25 -8.16
N ASN A 233 9.99 36.04 -8.73
CA ASN A 233 10.69 35.68 -9.96
C ASN A 233 10.25 36.53 -11.15
N TYR A 234 8.96 36.81 -11.32
CA TYR A 234 8.46 37.71 -12.38
C TYR A 234 9.13 39.10 -12.32
N HIS A 235 9.23 39.69 -11.13
CA HIS A 235 9.94 40.96 -10.95
C HIS A 235 11.46 40.81 -11.20
N ARG A 236 12.10 39.72 -10.77
CA ARG A 236 13.52 39.46 -11.06
C ARG A 236 13.80 39.33 -12.56
N GLU A 237 12.89 38.76 -13.34
CA GLU A 237 13.01 38.66 -14.80
C GLU A 237 12.93 40.03 -15.48
N LEU A 238 12.03 40.91 -15.01
CA LEU A 238 11.97 42.31 -15.46
C LEU A 238 13.24 43.09 -15.10
N GLU A 239 13.87 42.79 -13.97
CA GLU A 239 15.19 43.32 -13.58
C GLU A 239 16.38 42.60 -14.24
N GLU A 240 16.13 41.67 -15.17
CA GLU A 240 17.10 40.78 -15.82
C GLU A 240 17.99 39.94 -14.88
N LYS A 241 17.62 39.81 -13.60
CA LYS A 241 18.31 38.97 -12.62
C LYS A 241 18.05 37.47 -12.90
N PRO A 242 18.92 36.55 -12.44
CA PRO A 242 18.61 35.12 -12.49
C PRO A 242 17.38 34.82 -11.61
N ILE A 243 16.48 33.95 -12.06
CA ILE A 243 15.35 33.47 -11.26
C ILE A 243 15.81 32.59 -10.09
N LEU A 244 15.00 32.51 -9.05
CA LEU A 244 15.11 31.47 -8.03
C LEU A 244 14.54 30.17 -8.60
N GLU A 245 15.37 29.13 -8.65
CA GLU A 245 14.92 27.79 -9.03
C GLU A 245 14.13 27.15 -7.89
N PHE A 246 13.06 26.44 -8.22
CA PHE A 246 12.25 25.66 -7.29
C PHE A 246 11.82 24.35 -7.94
N ASN A 247 11.41 23.40 -7.10
CA ASN A 247 10.98 22.09 -7.54
C ASN A 247 9.46 22.01 -7.66
N LEU A 248 8.96 21.71 -8.87
CA LEU A 248 7.53 21.41 -9.10
C LEU A 248 7.13 20.05 -8.53
N ASN A 249 8.08 19.11 -8.38
CA ASN A 249 7.80 17.78 -7.85
C ASN A 249 7.65 17.84 -6.33
N LYS A 250 6.61 17.18 -5.80
CA LYS A 250 6.27 17.24 -4.38
C LYS A 250 6.02 15.85 -3.79
N VAL A 251 6.16 15.78 -2.47
CA VAL A 251 5.84 14.59 -1.67
C VAL A 251 4.68 14.96 -0.75
N PHE A 252 3.62 14.18 -0.73
CA PHE A 252 2.46 14.38 0.13
C PHE A 252 2.44 13.29 1.20
N LEU A 253 2.65 13.68 2.46
CA LEU A 253 2.78 12.79 3.60
C LEU A 253 1.50 12.80 4.45
N GLY A 254 1.21 11.72 5.17
CA GLY A 254 0.20 11.67 6.24
C GLY A 254 -0.81 10.53 6.12
N SER A 255 -1.75 10.46 7.07
CA SER A 255 -2.74 9.37 7.22
C SER A 255 -3.77 9.27 6.07
N PRO A 256 -4.54 8.17 5.95
CA PRO A 256 -5.58 8.05 4.95
C PRO A 256 -6.70 9.08 5.19
N GLY A 257 -7.37 9.50 4.11
CA GLY A 257 -8.54 10.39 4.20
C GLY A 257 -8.26 11.84 4.65
N THR A 258 -7.00 12.28 4.70
CA THR A 258 -6.63 13.70 4.92
C THR A 258 -6.78 14.59 3.67
N GLY A 259 -7.26 14.04 2.55
CA GLY A 259 -7.59 14.81 1.34
C GLY A 259 -6.48 14.91 0.28
N LYS A 260 -5.36 14.20 0.44
CA LYS A 260 -4.20 14.22 -0.49
C LYS A 260 -4.54 14.17 -1.98
N THR A 261 -5.35 13.21 -2.41
CA THR A 261 -5.77 13.06 -3.83
C THR A 261 -6.64 14.22 -4.32
N THR A 262 -7.41 14.86 -3.43
CA THR A 262 -8.21 16.05 -3.74
C THR A 262 -7.31 17.26 -3.91
N VAL A 263 -6.33 17.45 -3.00
CA VAL A 263 -5.35 18.53 -3.09
C VAL A 263 -4.45 18.37 -4.31
N ALA A 264 -4.08 17.15 -4.70
CA ALA A 264 -3.29 16.92 -5.92
C ALA A 264 -4.01 17.44 -7.19
N LYS A 265 -5.34 17.28 -7.26
CA LYS A 265 -6.17 17.84 -8.34
C LYS A 265 -6.25 19.37 -8.31
N LEU A 266 -6.39 19.96 -7.13
CA LEU A 266 -6.38 21.42 -6.99
C LEU A 266 -5.01 22.01 -7.31
N TYR A 267 -3.93 21.38 -6.85
CA TYR A 267 -2.55 21.78 -7.12
C TYR A 267 -2.21 21.71 -8.62
N GLY A 268 -2.64 20.65 -9.32
CA GLY A 268 -2.50 20.57 -10.78
C GLY A 268 -3.19 21.71 -11.52
N GLN A 269 -4.43 22.03 -11.15
CA GLN A 269 -5.14 23.17 -11.74
C GLN A 269 -4.48 24.51 -11.39
N ILE A 270 -4.01 24.70 -10.15
CA ILE A 270 -3.26 25.88 -9.72
C ILE A 270 -1.99 26.05 -10.57
N LEU A 271 -1.25 24.98 -10.86
CA LEU A 271 -0.07 25.05 -11.74
C LEU A 271 -0.39 25.43 -13.19
N VAL A 272 -1.58 25.06 -13.71
CA VAL A 272 -2.06 25.53 -15.02
C VAL A 272 -2.45 27.01 -14.98
N ASP A 273 -3.19 27.43 -13.95
CA ASP A 273 -3.64 28.81 -13.79
C ASP A 273 -2.46 29.81 -13.69
N ILE A 274 -1.32 29.35 -13.14
CA ILE A 274 -0.04 30.08 -13.04
C ILE A 274 0.80 29.96 -14.34
N GLY A 275 0.53 28.95 -15.18
CA GLY A 275 1.23 28.73 -16.45
C GLY A 275 2.47 27.81 -16.40
N PHE A 276 2.62 26.99 -15.35
CA PHE A 276 3.67 25.96 -15.26
C PHE A 276 3.36 24.68 -16.02
N LEU A 277 2.08 24.34 -16.19
CA LEU A 277 1.62 23.15 -16.87
C LEU A 277 0.73 23.52 -18.06
N SER A 278 0.90 22.82 -19.18
CA SER A 278 0.03 22.94 -20.35
C SER A 278 -1.35 22.29 -20.16
N ASP A 279 -1.49 21.31 -19.25
CA ASP A 279 -2.71 20.52 -19.03
C ASP A 279 -2.91 20.18 -17.54
N GLY A 280 -4.11 20.45 -17.02
CA GLY A 280 -4.42 20.24 -15.59
C GLY A 280 -4.75 18.79 -15.23
N GLU A 281 -4.81 17.89 -16.20
CA GLU A 281 -5.20 16.50 -15.96
C GLU A 281 -4.25 15.80 -14.97
N VAL A 282 -4.85 15.16 -13.95
CA VAL A 282 -4.12 14.38 -12.95
C VAL A 282 -4.22 12.90 -13.27
N VAL A 283 -3.10 12.33 -13.72
CA VAL A 283 -2.92 10.90 -13.98
C VAL A 283 -2.52 10.21 -12.68
N VAL A 284 -3.44 9.50 -12.05
CA VAL A 284 -3.15 8.68 -10.86
C VAL A 284 -2.66 7.29 -11.28
N LYS A 285 -1.58 6.82 -10.65
CA LYS A 285 -0.97 5.51 -10.85
C LYS A 285 -0.63 4.86 -9.52
N ASN A 286 -0.78 3.55 -9.48
CA ASN A 286 -0.35 2.72 -8.35
C ASN A 286 0.99 2.03 -8.65
N PRO A 287 1.75 1.57 -7.64
CA PRO A 287 3.04 0.90 -7.83
C PRO A 287 2.95 -0.35 -8.74
N SER A 288 1.79 -1.01 -8.77
CA SER A 288 1.47 -2.11 -9.69
C SER A 288 1.56 -1.71 -11.17
N ASP A 289 1.23 -0.47 -11.52
CA ASP A 289 1.12 -0.02 -12.91
C ASP A 289 2.50 0.15 -13.57
N PHE A 290 3.55 0.25 -12.75
CA PHE A 290 4.95 0.39 -13.18
C PHE A 290 5.69 -0.95 -13.27
N ILE A 291 5.17 -2.02 -12.65
CA ILE A 291 5.84 -3.32 -12.57
C ILE A 291 5.36 -4.21 -13.72
N GLY A 292 6.26 -4.60 -14.61
CA GLY A 292 5.98 -5.54 -15.70
C GLY A 292 6.48 -6.96 -15.41
N ASP A 293 5.88 -7.95 -16.07
CA ASP A 293 6.15 -9.39 -15.86
C ASP A 293 7.53 -9.87 -16.32
N VAL A 294 8.31 -9.03 -17.02
CA VAL A 294 9.57 -9.39 -17.69
C VAL A 294 10.65 -8.33 -17.44
N ILE A 295 11.91 -8.74 -17.38
CA ILE A 295 13.07 -7.84 -17.24
C ILE A 295 13.05 -6.78 -18.36
N GLY A 296 13.21 -5.50 -17.98
CA GLY A 296 13.11 -4.35 -18.89
C GLY A 296 11.67 -3.91 -19.22
N ALA A 297 10.63 -4.70 -18.89
CA ALA A 297 9.24 -4.28 -19.11
C ALA A 297 8.85 -3.12 -18.17
N SER A 298 9.26 -3.18 -16.90
CA SER A 298 8.99 -2.12 -15.91
C SER A 298 9.59 -0.77 -16.32
N GLU A 299 10.81 -0.76 -16.84
CA GLU A 299 11.45 0.45 -17.38
C GLU A 299 10.66 1.02 -18.56
N LYS A 300 10.27 0.16 -19.52
CA LYS A 300 9.49 0.56 -20.69
C LYS A 300 8.09 1.10 -20.32
N LEU A 301 7.42 0.47 -19.35
CA LEU A 301 6.13 0.95 -18.82
C LEU A 301 6.31 2.30 -18.12
N THR A 302 7.32 2.43 -17.27
CA THR A 302 7.63 3.68 -16.56
C THR A 302 7.93 4.82 -17.52
N LYS A 303 8.76 4.60 -18.55
CA LYS A 303 9.01 5.58 -19.62
C LYS A 303 7.74 5.92 -20.41
N GLY A 304 6.89 4.95 -20.70
CA GLY A 304 5.61 5.18 -21.37
C GLY A 304 4.64 6.03 -20.55
N ILE A 305 4.51 5.74 -19.25
CA ILE A 305 3.71 6.53 -18.31
C ILE A 305 4.26 7.96 -18.25
N ILE A 306 5.56 8.12 -18.04
CA ILE A 306 6.24 9.41 -17.97
C ILE A 306 6.08 10.22 -19.27
N ALA A 307 6.23 9.61 -20.43
CA ALA A 307 6.03 10.30 -21.72
C ALA A 307 4.56 10.73 -21.92
N SER A 308 3.59 9.98 -21.36
CA SER A 308 2.17 10.34 -21.41
C SER A 308 1.76 11.45 -20.43
N THR A 309 2.63 11.84 -19.50
CA THR A 309 2.36 12.87 -18.48
C THR A 309 3.02 14.22 -18.78
N VAL A 310 3.58 14.41 -19.99
CA VAL A 310 3.95 15.74 -20.47
C VAL A 310 2.69 16.60 -20.61
N GLY A 311 2.76 17.82 -20.12
CA GLY A 311 1.66 18.73 -19.87
C GLY A 311 1.03 18.59 -18.48
N LYS A 312 1.14 17.43 -17.82
CA LYS A 312 0.20 16.93 -16.81
C LYS A 312 0.80 16.72 -15.41
N VAL A 313 -0.06 16.37 -14.45
CA VAL A 313 0.37 15.89 -13.13
C VAL A 313 0.35 14.36 -13.07
N LEU A 314 1.47 13.74 -12.73
CA LEU A 314 1.57 12.32 -12.38
C LEU A 314 1.51 12.16 -10.86
N VAL A 315 0.45 11.51 -10.36
CA VAL A 315 0.35 11.10 -8.95
C VAL A 315 0.71 9.63 -8.86
N ILE A 316 1.71 9.31 -8.03
CA ILE A 316 2.02 7.93 -7.63
C ILE A 316 1.47 7.74 -6.21
N ASP A 317 0.35 7.01 -6.10
CA ASP A 317 -0.24 6.67 -4.81
C ASP A 317 0.53 5.52 -4.12
N GLU A 318 0.49 5.46 -2.79
CA GLU A 318 1.25 4.51 -1.96
C GLU A 318 2.72 4.30 -2.42
N ALA A 319 3.42 5.38 -2.77
CA ALA A 319 4.72 5.33 -3.45
C ALA A 319 5.77 4.52 -2.67
N TYR A 320 5.70 4.49 -1.34
CA TYR A 320 6.54 3.66 -0.46
C TYR A 320 6.55 2.16 -0.82
N ALA A 321 5.51 1.63 -1.48
CA ALA A 321 5.48 0.22 -1.88
C ALA A 321 6.43 -0.08 -3.06
N LEU A 322 7.00 0.95 -3.72
CA LEU A 322 8.16 0.82 -4.61
C LEU A 322 9.48 0.60 -3.84
N ASN A 323 9.51 0.66 -2.50
CA ASN A 323 10.70 0.32 -1.71
C ASN A 323 11.04 -1.18 -1.87
N PRO A 324 12.26 -1.54 -2.35
CA PRO A 324 12.68 -2.94 -2.45
C PRO A 324 12.77 -3.65 -1.09
N LYS A 325 13.12 -2.93 -0.01
CA LYS A 325 13.25 -3.51 1.34
C LYS A 325 11.91 -3.97 1.94
N ALA A 326 10.78 -3.48 1.42
CA ALA A 326 9.45 -3.89 1.85
C ALA A 326 9.03 -5.28 1.35
N SER A 327 9.88 -6.01 0.60
CA SER A 327 9.59 -7.37 0.14
C SER A 327 10.85 -8.21 0.04
N GLY A 328 10.98 -9.25 0.88
CA GLY A 328 12.10 -10.20 0.87
C GLY A 328 12.10 -11.18 -0.32
N SER A 329 11.92 -10.68 -1.54
CA SER A 329 11.68 -11.46 -2.76
C SER A 329 12.39 -10.86 -3.98
N ASN A 330 12.60 -11.69 -5.01
CA ASN A 330 13.16 -11.33 -6.32
C ASN A 330 12.46 -10.13 -7.02
N THR A 331 11.29 -9.69 -6.53
CA THR A 331 10.62 -8.47 -6.98
C THR A 331 11.41 -7.18 -6.77
N GLY A 332 12.43 -7.18 -5.90
CA GLY A 332 13.22 -5.99 -5.57
C GLY A 332 13.89 -5.33 -6.79
N SER A 333 14.41 -6.12 -7.73
CA SER A 333 15.09 -5.60 -8.94
C SER A 333 14.16 -4.81 -9.86
N PHE A 334 12.93 -5.29 -10.07
CA PHE A 334 11.92 -4.57 -10.86
C PHE A 334 11.54 -3.24 -10.23
N LYS A 335 11.40 -3.19 -8.89
CA LYS A 335 11.09 -1.96 -8.16
C LYS A 335 12.23 -0.93 -8.24
N THR A 336 13.48 -1.37 -8.07
CA THR A 336 14.65 -0.49 -8.24
C THR A 336 14.72 0.08 -9.67
N ALA A 337 14.48 -0.75 -10.69
CA ALA A 337 14.49 -0.29 -12.09
C ALA A 337 13.43 0.78 -12.39
N VAL A 338 12.24 0.72 -11.76
CA VAL A 338 11.23 1.77 -11.82
C VAL A 338 11.76 3.07 -11.22
N ILE A 339 12.33 3.02 -10.01
CA ILE A 339 12.86 4.20 -9.32
C ILE A 339 14.03 4.83 -10.10
N ASP A 340 14.96 4.03 -10.61
CA ASP A 340 16.08 4.53 -11.40
C ASP A 340 15.61 5.16 -12.72
N THR A 341 14.56 4.60 -13.35
CA THR A 341 13.91 5.20 -14.52
C THR A 341 13.25 6.53 -14.16
N ILE A 342 12.53 6.62 -13.03
CA ILE A 342 11.96 7.89 -12.55
C ILE A 342 13.07 8.93 -12.31
N VAL A 343 14.18 8.56 -11.65
CA VAL A 343 15.30 9.47 -11.37
C VAL A 343 16.01 9.96 -12.64
N ALA A 344 16.06 9.13 -13.69
CA ALA A 344 16.64 9.48 -14.98
C ALA A 344 15.74 10.41 -15.82
N GLU A 345 14.44 10.12 -15.85
CA GLU A 345 13.46 10.78 -16.73
C GLU A 345 12.74 11.98 -16.08
N VAL A 346 12.74 12.08 -14.75
CA VAL A 346 12.18 13.21 -13.99
C VAL A 346 13.29 14.19 -13.59
N GLN A 347 13.24 15.39 -14.16
CA GLN A 347 14.23 16.44 -13.94
C GLN A 347 13.58 17.65 -13.29
N SER A 348 14.08 18.06 -12.12
CA SER A 348 13.63 19.26 -11.41
C SER A 348 14.37 20.49 -11.94
N MET A 349 14.08 20.91 -13.17
CA MET A 349 14.69 22.08 -13.82
C MET A 349 13.63 23.12 -14.24
N PRO A 350 13.98 24.42 -14.29
CA PRO A 350 13.05 25.46 -14.74
C PRO A 350 12.41 25.16 -16.10
N GLY A 351 11.08 25.23 -16.16
CA GLY A 351 10.31 24.96 -17.36
C GLY A 351 10.20 23.48 -17.76
N ASP A 352 10.25 22.52 -16.82
CA ASP A 352 9.65 21.21 -17.09
C ASP A 352 8.12 21.36 -17.14
N ASP A 353 7.49 20.77 -18.15
CA ASP A 353 6.04 20.88 -18.42
C ASP A 353 5.34 19.64 -17.86
N ARG A 354 5.58 19.36 -16.57
CA ARG A 354 5.15 18.15 -15.86
C ARG A 354 5.38 18.34 -14.36
N CYS A 355 4.46 17.82 -13.55
CA CYS A 355 4.61 17.71 -12.09
C CYS A 355 4.47 16.24 -11.68
N VAL A 356 5.39 15.74 -10.85
CA VAL A 356 5.27 14.40 -10.23
C VAL A 356 5.03 14.56 -8.73
N ILE A 357 3.99 13.89 -8.23
CA ILE A 357 3.60 13.88 -6.82
C ILE A 357 3.70 12.45 -6.29
N LEU A 358 4.48 12.26 -5.23
CA LEU A 358 4.55 10.97 -4.51
C LEU A 358 3.68 11.05 -3.25
N ILE A 359 2.73 10.14 -3.09
CA ILE A 359 1.84 10.06 -1.92
C ILE A 359 2.25 8.89 -1.02
N GLY A 360 2.27 9.08 0.29
CA GLY A 360 2.51 7.98 1.23
C GLY A 360 2.46 8.34 2.72
N TYR A 361 2.70 7.35 3.58
CA TYR A 361 2.87 7.56 5.02
C TYR A 361 4.26 8.10 5.33
N LYS A 362 4.37 8.98 6.34
CA LYS A 362 5.59 9.71 6.70
C LYS A 362 6.81 8.79 6.87
N ASP A 363 6.79 7.93 7.88
CA ASP A 363 7.88 6.99 8.21
C ASP A 363 8.31 6.14 7.00
N GLN A 364 7.34 5.60 6.25
CA GLN A 364 7.59 4.69 5.13
C GLN A 364 8.16 5.41 3.89
N MET A 365 7.79 6.69 3.70
CA MET A 365 8.34 7.55 2.65
C MET A 365 9.74 8.05 3.02
N GLU A 366 9.99 8.39 4.29
CA GLU A 366 11.33 8.72 4.79
C GLU A 366 12.29 7.54 4.60
N ASP A 367 11.88 6.33 5.01
CA ASP A 367 12.62 5.08 4.77
C ASP A 367 12.93 4.87 3.29
N MET A 368 11.94 5.03 2.40
CA MET A 368 12.13 4.85 0.95
C MET A 368 13.12 5.87 0.37
N LEU A 369 12.93 7.15 0.67
CA LEU A 369 13.72 8.24 0.09
C LEU A 369 15.18 8.21 0.56
N GLN A 370 15.43 7.76 1.80
CA GLN A 370 16.77 7.57 2.34
C GLN A 370 17.43 6.27 1.83
N CYS A 371 16.68 5.16 1.71
CA CYS A 371 17.27 3.84 1.48
C CYS A 371 17.46 3.42 0.01
N VAL A 372 16.70 3.96 -0.94
CA VAL A 372 16.61 3.37 -2.29
C VAL A 372 17.59 4.00 -3.28
N ASN A 373 17.52 5.31 -3.51
CA ASN A 373 18.43 6.01 -4.43
C ASN A 373 18.61 7.48 -3.99
N PRO A 374 19.83 7.97 -3.72
CA PRO A 374 20.09 9.37 -3.35
C PRO A 374 19.59 10.39 -4.40
N GLY A 375 19.52 10.00 -5.67
CA GLY A 375 18.94 10.81 -6.74
C GLY A 375 17.44 11.08 -6.56
N LEU A 376 16.69 10.14 -5.96
CA LEU A 376 15.27 10.32 -5.67
C LEU A 376 15.06 11.40 -4.61
N SER A 377 15.82 11.35 -3.50
CA SER A 377 15.82 12.42 -2.48
C SER A 377 16.17 13.81 -3.03
N ARG A 378 16.99 13.90 -4.10
CA ARG A 378 17.30 15.19 -4.77
C ARG A 378 16.18 15.69 -5.68
N ARG A 379 15.33 14.80 -6.21
CA ARG A 379 14.15 15.15 -7.03
C ARG A 379 12.89 15.33 -6.21
N PHE A 380 12.86 14.77 -5.00
CA PHE A 380 11.75 14.79 -4.05
C PHE A 380 12.26 15.11 -2.63
N PRO A 381 12.73 16.35 -2.38
CA PRO A 381 13.27 16.74 -1.08
C PRO A 381 12.19 16.72 0.01
N LEU A 382 12.45 15.99 1.10
CA LEU A 382 11.53 15.83 2.23
C LEU A 382 11.20 17.13 2.97
N GLY A 383 12.15 18.08 3.05
CA GLY A 383 11.90 19.39 3.67
C GLY A 383 10.89 20.26 2.92
N ASP A 384 10.57 19.88 1.69
CA ASP A 384 9.66 20.56 0.76
C ASP A 384 8.31 19.85 0.65
N ALA A 385 8.11 18.78 1.42
CA ALA A 385 6.93 17.93 1.42
C ALA A 385 5.71 18.65 2.03
N PHE A 386 4.53 18.30 1.52
CA PHE A 386 3.26 18.70 2.11
C PHE A 386 2.90 17.68 3.18
N ASP A 387 2.97 18.06 4.45
CA ASP A 387 2.51 17.22 5.56
C ASP A 387 1.00 17.42 5.76
N PHE A 388 0.24 16.33 5.68
CA PHE A 388 -1.21 16.32 5.88
C PHE A 388 -1.51 15.72 7.25
N GLU A 389 -1.56 16.59 8.25
CA GLU A 389 -1.90 16.26 9.63
C GLU A 389 -3.29 15.62 9.77
N ASP A 390 -3.47 14.83 10.82
CA ASP A 390 -4.78 14.29 11.20
C ASP A 390 -5.70 15.42 11.67
N PHE A 391 -6.96 15.42 11.21
CA PHE A 391 -7.91 16.47 11.57
C PHE A 391 -8.20 16.48 13.08
N THR A 392 -8.30 17.67 13.65
CA THR A 392 -8.79 17.86 15.02
C THR A 392 -10.29 17.54 15.11
N ILE A 393 -10.83 17.35 16.32
CA ILE A 393 -12.26 17.07 16.52
C ILE A 393 -13.13 18.23 15.97
N GLN A 394 -12.68 19.48 16.15
CA GLN A 394 -13.35 20.67 15.59
C GLN A 394 -13.34 20.67 14.05
N GLN A 395 -12.21 20.31 13.43
CA GLN A 395 -12.11 20.17 11.97
C GLN A 395 -12.98 19.02 11.45
N LEU A 396 -13.08 17.91 12.18
CA LEU A 396 -13.98 16.80 11.85
C LEU A 396 -15.46 17.20 11.99
N GLU A 397 -15.80 18.10 12.92
CA GLU A 397 -17.14 18.68 13.05
C GLU A 397 -17.50 19.54 11.82
N GLU A 398 -16.63 20.45 11.40
CA GLU A 398 -16.81 21.24 10.18
C GLU A 398 -16.99 20.35 8.94
N ILE A 399 -16.16 19.30 8.80
CA ILE A 399 -16.23 18.34 7.69
C ILE A 399 -17.54 17.54 7.75
N LEU A 400 -18.00 17.13 8.93
CA LEU A 400 -19.28 16.45 9.13
C LEU A 400 -20.46 17.33 8.71
N LEU A 401 -20.49 18.59 9.17
CA LEU A 401 -21.53 19.56 8.83
C LEU A 401 -21.55 19.88 7.33
N ALA A 402 -20.38 20.13 6.73
CA ALA A 402 -20.27 20.37 5.28
C ALA A 402 -20.76 19.17 4.45
N LYS A 403 -20.44 17.94 4.87
CA LYS A 403 -20.90 16.72 4.19
C LYS A 403 -22.40 16.47 4.37
N LEU A 404 -22.96 16.76 5.54
CA LEU A 404 -24.41 16.71 5.77
C LEU A 404 -25.16 17.62 4.78
N VAL A 405 -24.76 18.90 4.70
CA VAL A 405 -25.33 19.87 3.76
C VAL A 405 -25.16 19.44 2.31
N GLN A 406 -23.94 19.02 1.91
CA GLN A 406 -23.65 18.55 0.55
C GLN A 406 -24.52 17.35 0.13
N GLN A 407 -24.88 16.50 1.08
CA GLN A 407 -25.63 15.25 0.85
C GLN A 407 -27.14 15.42 1.07
N GLY A 408 -27.61 16.62 1.44
CA GLY A 408 -29.03 16.92 1.65
C GLY A 408 -29.61 16.37 2.96
N TYR A 409 -28.78 16.08 3.96
CA TYR A 409 -29.21 15.62 5.29
C TYR A 409 -29.04 16.71 6.33
N ASN A 410 -29.98 16.78 7.27
CA ASN A 410 -29.84 17.54 8.50
C ASN A 410 -29.57 16.58 9.67
N ALA A 411 -28.93 17.05 10.72
CA ALA A 411 -28.74 16.31 11.97
C ALA A 411 -29.22 17.15 13.16
N THR A 412 -29.67 16.50 14.23
CA THR A 412 -29.93 17.19 15.50
C THR A 412 -28.63 17.49 16.24
N ASP A 413 -28.60 18.52 17.09
CA ASP A 413 -27.41 18.88 17.90
C ASP A 413 -26.90 17.69 18.72
N GLN A 414 -27.81 16.86 19.24
CA GLN A 414 -27.47 15.63 19.95
C GLN A 414 -26.85 14.57 19.02
N ALA A 415 -27.33 14.45 17.78
CA ALA A 415 -26.71 13.58 16.78
C ALA A 415 -25.30 14.05 16.40
N ILE A 416 -25.06 15.36 16.29
CA ILE A 416 -23.73 15.92 16.02
C ILE A 416 -22.77 15.57 17.18
N LYS A 417 -23.17 15.81 18.44
CA LYS A 417 -22.37 15.43 19.62
C LYS A 417 -22.03 13.93 19.64
N VAL A 418 -23.02 13.07 19.41
CA VAL A 418 -22.82 11.62 19.36
C VAL A 418 -21.92 11.21 18.20
N ALA A 419 -22.02 11.86 17.03
CA ALA A 419 -21.12 11.62 15.91
C ALA A 419 -19.67 11.97 16.27
N LEU A 420 -19.43 13.07 16.99
CA LEU A 420 -18.10 13.44 17.48
C LEU A 420 -17.57 12.46 18.54
N GLU A 421 -18.42 11.96 19.44
CA GLU A 421 -18.05 10.89 20.39
C GLU A 421 -17.72 9.56 19.69
N VAL A 422 -18.39 9.23 18.58
CA VAL A 422 -17.97 8.11 17.72
C VAL A 422 -16.60 8.40 17.11
N LEU A 423 -16.42 9.58 16.51
CA LEU A 423 -15.18 9.94 15.81
C LEU A 423 -13.96 9.95 16.76
N ASP A 424 -14.06 10.51 17.96
CA ASP A 424 -12.97 10.50 18.95
C ASP A 424 -12.57 9.07 19.36
N ARG A 425 -13.55 8.18 19.58
CA ARG A 425 -13.27 6.75 19.84
C ARG A 425 -12.62 6.07 18.65
N THR A 426 -13.04 6.39 17.41
CA THR A 426 -12.40 5.83 16.21
C THR A 426 -10.99 6.38 15.96
N ARG A 427 -10.67 7.58 16.45
CA ARG A 427 -9.31 8.17 16.39
C ARG A 427 -8.27 7.39 17.22
N ASN A 428 -8.72 6.61 18.20
CA ASN A 428 -7.87 5.67 18.94
C ASN A 428 -7.54 4.38 18.17
N ARG A 429 -8.14 4.13 16.98
CA ARG A 429 -7.88 2.92 16.18
C ARG A 429 -6.59 3.06 15.36
N PRO A 430 -5.91 1.94 15.02
CA PRO A 430 -4.81 1.98 14.06
C PRO A 430 -5.37 2.39 12.67
N ASN A 431 -4.60 3.18 11.93
CA ASN A 431 -4.95 3.67 10.59
C ASN A 431 -6.28 4.46 10.53
N PHE A 432 -6.48 5.41 11.45
CA PHE A 432 -7.64 6.29 11.45
C PHE A 432 -7.83 7.01 10.10
N GLY A 433 -9.02 6.86 9.50
CA GLY A 433 -9.32 7.32 8.14
C GLY A 433 -9.70 8.79 8.00
N ASN A 434 -9.54 9.63 9.04
CA ASN A 434 -9.81 11.07 9.00
C ASN A 434 -11.19 11.41 8.39
N ALA A 435 -11.25 12.24 7.34
CA ALA A 435 -12.51 12.60 6.70
C ALA A 435 -13.22 11.40 6.02
N GLY A 436 -12.50 10.30 5.76
CA GLY A 436 -13.08 9.04 5.31
C GLY A 436 -13.83 8.29 6.42
N GLU A 437 -13.43 8.42 7.69
CA GLU A 437 -14.19 7.85 8.80
C GLU A 437 -15.52 8.60 8.99
N VAL A 438 -15.56 9.91 8.68
CA VAL A 438 -16.80 10.70 8.60
C VAL A 438 -17.75 10.15 7.51
N ASP A 439 -17.22 9.72 6.35
CA ASP A 439 -18.05 9.07 5.32
C ASP A 439 -18.56 7.71 5.78
N ILE A 440 -17.72 6.90 6.43
CA ILE A 440 -18.10 5.59 7.00
C ILE A 440 -19.22 5.76 8.04
N LEU A 441 -19.09 6.76 8.92
CA LEU A 441 -20.10 7.11 9.92
C LEU A 441 -21.41 7.58 9.26
N LEU A 442 -21.36 8.53 8.34
CA LEU A 442 -22.55 9.04 7.63
C LEU A 442 -23.25 7.95 6.83
N ASN A 443 -22.52 7.09 6.13
CA ASN A 443 -23.09 5.97 5.38
C ASN A 443 -23.76 4.95 6.32
N SER A 444 -23.15 4.67 7.48
CA SER A 444 -23.74 3.83 8.53
C SER A 444 -25.01 4.47 9.09
N ALA A 445 -24.99 5.78 9.35
CA ALA A 445 -26.12 6.51 9.91
C ALA A 445 -27.32 6.56 8.95
N LYS A 446 -27.08 6.83 7.66
CA LYS A 446 -28.12 6.76 6.62
C LYS A 446 -28.75 5.38 6.52
N LEU A 447 -27.94 4.31 6.58
CA LEU A 447 -28.45 2.94 6.54
C LEU A 447 -29.36 2.65 7.74
N ARG A 448 -28.98 3.09 8.96
CA ARG A 448 -29.81 2.95 10.16
C ARG A 448 -31.09 3.79 10.09
N HIS A 449 -30.99 5.03 9.61
CA HIS A 449 -32.13 5.90 9.37
C HIS A 449 -33.11 5.27 8.37
N GLN A 450 -32.63 4.72 7.25
CA GLN A 450 -33.43 3.99 6.27
C GLN A 450 -34.11 2.75 6.87
N GLN A 451 -33.42 2.01 7.74
CA GLN A 451 -34.01 0.87 8.48
C GLN A 451 -35.05 1.29 9.52
N ARG A 452 -35.01 2.52 10.03
CA ARG A 452 -36.05 3.08 10.91
C ARG A 452 -37.25 3.58 10.10
N MET A 453 -37.01 4.26 8.97
CA MET A 453 -38.04 4.67 8.02
C MET A 453 -38.84 3.47 7.52
N SER A 454 -38.19 2.39 7.09
CA SER A 454 -38.88 1.17 6.61
C SER A 454 -39.67 0.42 7.70
N LYS A 455 -39.36 0.67 8.98
CA LYS A 455 -40.09 0.16 10.15
C LYS A 455 -41.12 1.15 10.71
N ASN A 456 -41.44 2.23 9.98
CA ASN A 456 -42.32 3.33 10.39
C ASN A 456 -41.94 3.97 11.75
N LYS A 457 -40.66 3.92 12.16
CA LYS A 457 -40.16 4.47 13.43
C LYS A 457 -39.74 5.95 13.34
N THR A 458 -39.87 6.57 12.18
CA THR A 458 -39.73 8.03 11.98
C THR A 458 -40.44 8.43 10.67
N THR A 459 -40.90 9.67 10.61
CA THR A 459 -41.58 10.30 9.46
C THR A 459 -40.78 11.46 8.85
N LYS A 460 -39.63 11.82 9.43
CA LYS A 460 -38.78 12.93 8.97
C LYS A 460 -37.66 12.42 8.06
N GLY A 461 -37.95 12.25 6.77
CA GLY A 461 -37.12 11.49 5.82
C GLY A 461 -35.70 12.00 5.50
N SER A 462 -35.20 13.07 6.15
CA SER A 462 -33.83 13.58 5.95
C SER A 462 -33.19 14.14 7.23
N LEU A 463 -33.81 13.90 8.40
CA LEU A 463 -33.27 14.33 9.70
C LEU A 463 -32.66 13.14 10.43
N LEU A 464 -31.34 13.16 10.59
CA LEU A 464 -30.60 12.17 11.39
C LEU A 464 -30.68 12.51 12.88
N GLU A 465 -30.97 11.48 13.67
CA GLU A 465 -31.05 11.56 15.14
C GLU A 465 -29.89 10.78 15.79
N ALA A 466 -29.71 10.94 17.11
CA ALA A 466 -28.59 10.33 17.84
C ALA A 466 -28.48 8.80 17.64
N VAL A 467 -29.62 8.10 17.65
CA VAL A 467 -29.75 6.66 17.39
C VAL A 467 -29.23 6.25 16.00
N ASP A 468 -29.28 7.16 15.02
CA ASP A 468 -28.78 6.87 13.66
C ASP A 468 -27.25 6.89 13.66
N MET A 469 -26.61 7.80 14.39
CA MET A 469 -25.14 7.89 14.49
C MET A 469 -24.57 6.74 15.31
N ASP A 470 -25.15 6.45 16.47
CA ASP A 470 -24.77 5.35 17.35
C ASP A 470 -26.02 4.79 18.07
N PRO A 471 -26.41 3.52 17.82
CA PRO A 471 -27.53 2.89 18.52
C PRO A 471 -27.37 2.83 20.05
N GLU A 472 -26.12 2.84 20.52
CA GLU A 472 -25.74 2.73 21.93
C GLU A 472 -25.28 4.08 22.49
N PHE A 473 -25.69 5.21 21.90
CA PHE A 473 -25.23 6.53 22.34
C PHE A 473 -25.50 6.83 23.83
N ASP A 474 -26.64 6.38 24.34
CA ASP A 474 -27.02 6.54 25.75
C ASP A 474 -26.24 5.63 26.72
N ARG A 475 -25.34 4.74 26.25
CA ARG A 475 -24.58 3.81 27.12
C ARG A 475 -23.84 4.48 28.28
N GLY A 476 -23.46 5.75 28.14
CA GLY A 476 -22.80 6.52 29.20
C GLY A 476 -23.76 7.04 30.28
N GLN A 477 -25.02 7.32 29.94
CA GLN A 477 -26.07 7.68 30.91
C GLN A 477 -26.68 6.40 31.52
N GLN A 478 -26.83 5.38 30.69
CA GLN A 478 -27.11 4.00 31.08
C GLN A 478 -25.88 3.29 31.71
N ALA A 479 -24.71 3.93 31.87
CA ALA A 479 -23.55 3.28 32.51
C ALA A 479 -23.75 3.08 34.02
N THR A 480 -24.72 3.78 34.62
CA THR A 480 -25.24 3.46 35.95
C THR A 480 -25.97 2.11 35.99
N THR A 481 -26.34 1.55 34.83
CA THR A 481 -26.85 0.19 34.67
C THR A 481 -25.70 -0.82 34.81
N ASN A 482 -25.44 -1.16 36.07
CA ASN A 482 -25.07 -2.49 36.50
C ASN A 482 -23.68 -3.04 36.12
N THR A 483 -22.61 -2.35 36.57
CA THR A 483 -21.37 -3.05 36.96
C THR A 483 -21.67 -4.21 37.93
N ARG A 484 -22.69 -4.10 38.79
CA ARG A 484 -23.17 -5.22 39.60
C ARG A 484 -23.63 -6.41 38.75
N GLN A 485 -24.60 -6.26 37.84
CA GLN A 485 -25.02 -7.39 36.95
C GLN A 485 -23.90 -7.90 36.04
N LEU A 486 -22.95 -7.07 35.63
CA LEU A 486 -21.78 -7.54 34.88
C LEU A 486 -20.92 -8.52 35.70
N PHE A 487 -20.91 -8.40 37.03
CA PHE A 487 -20.23 -9.31 37.98
C PHE A 487 -21.18 -10.23 38.76
N GLU A 488 -22.50 -10.17 38.56
CA GLU A 488 -23.45 -11.11 39.18
C GLU A 488 -23.17 -12.54 38.68
N GLY A 489 -23.08 -13.49 39.62
CA GLY A 489 -22.65 -14.86 39.36
C GLY A 489 -21.13 -15.06 39.21
N LEU A 490 -20.31 -14.00 39.26
CA LEU A 490 -18.85 -14.11 39.32
C LEU A 490 -18.35 -14.09 40.76
N VAL A 491 -18.24 -15.30 41.31
CA VAL A 491 -17.71 -15.57 42.66
C VAL A 491 -16.32 -14.95 42.86
N GLY A 492 -16.10 -14.30 44.00
CA GLY A 492 -14.80 -13.74 44.41
C GLY A 492 -14.37 -12.44 43.70
N CYS A 493 -15.26 -11.78 42.95
CA CYS A 493 -14.94 -10.59 42.15
C CYS A 493 -15.42 -9.24 42.75
N ASP A 494 -15.85 -9.21 44.01
CA ASP A 494 -16.49 -8.04 44.63
C ASP A 494 -15.60 -6.80 44.72
N GLU A 495 -14.32 -6.97 45.08
CA GLU A 495 -13.36 -5.86 45.15
C GLU A 495 -13.11 -5.25 43.77
N SER A 496 -12.97 -6.10 42.75
CA SER A 496 -12.89 -5.70 41.33
C SER A 496 -14.10 -4.86 40.93
N ALA A 497 -15.31 -5.36 41.22
CA ALA A 497 -16.56 -4.70 40.88
C ALA A 497 -16.72 -3.34 41.60
N ALA A 498 -16.36 -3.27 42.88
CA ALA A 498 -16.37 -2.02 43.65
C ALA A 498 -15.39 -0.98 43.07
N LYS A 499 -14.19 -1.41 42.66
CA LYS A 499 -13.16 -0.56 42.06
C LYS A 499 -13.60 0.01 40.71
N PHE A 500 -14.13 -0.84 39.82
CA PHE A 500 -14.62 -0.39 38.51
C PHE A 500 -15.87 0.51 38.62
N ALA A 501 -16.76 0.26 39.59
CA ALA A 501 -17.86 1.19 39.90
C ALA A 501 -17.34 2.56 40.41
N GLY A 502 -16.17 2.60 41.06
CA GLY A 502 -15.43 3.82 41.37
C GLY A 502 -15.02 4.59 40.11
N TYR A 503 -14.44 3.92 39.12
CA TYR A 503 -14.02 4.54 37.85
C TYR A 503 -15.18 5.11 37.04
N GLN A 504 -16.34 4.43 37.01
CA GLN A 504 -17.55 4.99 36.40
C GLN A 504 -18.01 6.27 37.10
N ARG A 505 -18.00 6.31 38.45
CA ARG A 505 -18.37 7.50 39.23
C ARG A 505 -17.41 8.67 38.99
N ILE A 506 -16.10 8.40 38.94
CA ILE A 506 -15.08 9.41 38.60
C ILE A 506 -15.35 9.94 37.19
N THR A 507 -15.51 9.04 36.21
CA THR A 507 -15.79 9.41 34.81
C THR A 507 -17.03 10.30 34.68
N ALA A 508 -18.15 9.94 35.31
CA ALA A 508 -19.37 10.75 35.31
C ALA A 508 -19.15 12.13 35.96
N ASN A 509 -18.48 12.18 37.11
CA ASN A 509 -18.18 13.42 37.84
C ASN A 509 -17.21 14.35 37.10
N VAL A 510 -16.28 13.80 36.31
CA VAL A 510 -15.30 14.56 35.52
C VAL A 510 -15.94 15.07 34.23
N LYS A 511 -16.70 14.23 33.51
CA LYS A 511 -17.51 14.66 32.34
C LYS A 511 -18.50 15.78 32.70
N ALA A 512 -19.17 15.68 33.85
CA ALA A 512 -20.09 16.71 34.34
C ALA A 512 -19.43 18.07 34.63
N ARG A 513 -18.09 18.13 34.69
CA ARG A 513 -17.30 19.37 34.87
C ARG A 513 -16.61 19.84 33.58
N GLY A 514 -16.81 19.16 32.45
CA GLY A 514 -16.17 19.51 31.17
C GLY A 514 -14.67 19.20 31.11
N LEU A 515 -14.16 18.37 32.02
CA LEU A 515 -12.77 17.90 32.04
C LEU A 515 -12.67 16.55 31.32
N ASP A 516 -11.49 16.17 30.81
CA ASP A 516 -11.27 14.85 30.22
C ASP A 516 -11.09 13.78 31.31
N PRO A 517 -11.95 12.74 31.37
CA PRO A 517 -11.77 11.63 32.30
C PRO A 517 -10.51 10.79 32.05
N ARG A 518 -9.91 10.83 30.85
CA ARG A 518 -8.69 10.06 30.53
C ARG A 518 -7.49 10.46 31.41
N ASP A 519 -7.50 11.65 32.02
CA ASP A 519 -6.48 12.10 32.97
C ASP A 519 -6.57 11.43 34.35
N TYR A 520 -7.75 10.92 34.74
CA TYR A 520 -8.05 10.49 36.11
C TYR A 520 -8.32 8.98 36.25
N ILE A 521 -8.40 8.24 35.14
CA ILE A 521 -8.66 6.80 35.11
C ILE A 521 -7.38 6.07 34.64
N PRO A 522 -6.91 5.01 35.32
CA PRO A 522 -5.74 4.25 34.88
C PRO A 522 -6.04 3.43 33.61
N PHE A 523 -5.15 3.49 32.64
CA PHE A 523 -5.20 2.65 31.42
C PHE A 523 -4.30 1.42 31.51
N ASN A 524 -3.34 1.41 32.43
CA ASN A 524 -2.38 0.33 32.62
C ASN A 524 -2.58 -0.27 34.01
N MET A 525 -2.83 -1.57 34.08
CA MET A 525 -3.20 -2.26 35.33
C MET A 525 -2.46 -3.59 35.50
N LEU A 526 -2.32 -4.02 36.74
CA LEU A 526 -1.57 -5.21 37.13
C LEU A 526 -2.48 -6.21 37.83
N PHE A 527 -2.69 -7.39 37.24
CA PHE A 527 -3.59 -8.43 37.75
C PHE A 527 -2.78 -9.54 38.43
N ARG A 528 -2.83 -9.58 39.76
CA ARG A 528 -2.01 -10.49 40.57
C ARG A 528 -2.86 -11.54 41.27
N GLY A 529 -2.36 -12.77 41.34
CA GLY A 529 -2.92 -13.78 42.24
C GLY A 529 -2.84 -15.21 41.70
N PRO A 530 -3.39 -16.19 42.43
CA PRO A 530 -3.34 -17.62 42.09
C PRO A 530 -4.00 -17.98 40.75
N PRO A 531 -3.79 -19.21 40.23
CA PRO A 531 -4.43 -19.65 39.00
C PRO A 531 -5.92 -19.93 39.24
N GLY A 532 -6.74 -19.67 38.22
CA GLY A 532 -8.18 -19.96 38.28
C GLY A 532 -9.03 -18.98 39.09
N THR A 533 -8.50 -17.84 39.54
CA THR A 533 -9.22 -16.80 40.30
C THR A 533 -10.01 -15.80 39.42
N GLY A 534 -10.15 -16.06 38.11
CA GLY A 534 -10.99 -15.24 37.22
C GLY A 534 -10.32 -14.03 36.57
N LYS A 535 -8.98 -13.90 36.63
CA LYS A 535 -8.19 -12.81 35.99
C LYS A 535 -8.64 -12.50 34.53
N THR A 536 -8.59 -13.50 33.65
CA THR A 536 -9.00 -13.38 32.23
C THR A 536 -10.46 -12.99 32.06
N THR A 537 -11.36 -13.55 32.87
CA THR A 537 -12.80 -13.23 32.84
C THR A 537 -13.05 -11.78 33.27
N THR A 538 -12.33 -11.31 34.30
CA THR A 538 -12.39 -9.93 34.78
C THR A 538 -11.86 -8.94 33.75
N ALA A 539 -10.80 -9.28 33.02
CA ALA A 539 -10.31 -8.47 31.90
C ALA A 539 -11.37 -8.29 30.80
N ARG A 540 -12.13 -9.34 30.48
CA ARG A 540 -13.25 -9.26 29.51
C ARG A 540 -14.40 -8.37 30.00
N LYS A 541 -14.75 -8.45 31.28
CA LYS A 541 -15.77 -7.55 31.89
C LYS A 541 -15.28 -6.10 31.97
N MET A 542 -13.99 -5.89 32.27
CA MET A 542 -13.35 -4.57 32.25
C MET A 542 -13.36 -3.95 30.85
N GLY A 543 -13.13 -4.74 29.79
CA GLY A 543 -13.25 -4.30 28.41
C GLY A 543 -14.63 -3.74 28.07
N GLN A 544 -15.70 -4.38 28.55
CA GLN A 544 -17.07 -3.85 28.44
C GLN A 544 -17.20 -2.53 29.21
N ILE A 545 -16.78 -2.46 30.46
CA ILE A 545 -16.93 -1.26 31.31
C ILE A 545 -16.20 -0.04 30.72
N TYR A 546 -15.00 -0.21 30.17
CA TYR A 546 -14.27 0.89 29.51
C TYR A 546 -14.80 1.25 28.12
N TYR A 547 -15.47 0.32 27.43
CA TYR A 547 -16.25 0.63 26.23
C TYR A 547 -17.51 1.45 26.58
N ASP A 548 -18.24 1.08 27.65
CA ASP A 548 -19.43 1.78 28.14
C ASP A 548 -19.11 3.20 28.65
N MET A 549 -17.96 3.37 29.31
CA MET A 549 -17.44 4.70 29.69
C MET A 549 -17.04 5.56 28.47
N GLY A 550 -16.85 4.94 27.30
CA GLY A 550 -16.51 5.59 26.03
C GLY A 550 -15.02 5.74 25.75
N PHE A 551 -14.14 5.02 26.46
CA PHE A 551 -12.68 5.07 26.23
C PHE A 551 -12.21 4.13 25.12
N LEU A 552 -12.86 2.97 25.00
CA LEU A 552 -12.51 1.96 23.99
C LEU A 552 -13.41 2.07 22.75
N ALA A 553 -12.85 1.69 21.60
CA ALA A 553 -13.57 1.60 20.35
C ALA A 553 -14.31 0.26 20.18
N LYS A 554 -13.95 -0.75 20.98
CA LYS A 554 -14.60 -2.08 21.11
C LYS A 554 -14.35 -2.64 22.52
N ALA A 555 -15.30 -3.40 23.07
CA ALA A 555 -15.15 -4.17 24.32
C ALA A 555 -14.24 -5.43 24.20
N GLU A 556 -13.57 -5.62 23.07
CA GLU A 556 -12.78 -6.81 22.73
C GLU A 556 -11.45 -6.84 23.51
N VAL A 557 -11.11 -8.01 24.07
CA VAL A 557 -9.82 -8.27 24.73
C VAL A 557 -8.94 -9.10 23.82
N ILE A 558 -7.71 -8.64 23.60
CA ILE A 558 -6.66 -9.40 22.94
C ILE A 558 -5.84 -10.08 24.02
N GLU A 559 -5.95 -11.40 24.07
CA GLU A 559 -5.15 -12.25 24.95
C GLU A 559 -3.83 -12.57 24.25
N ALA A 560 -2.71 -12.37 24.95
CA ALA A 560 -1.36 -12.55 24.46
C ALA A 560 -0.47 -13.14 25.56
N SER A 561 0.65 -13.74 25.15
CA SER A 561 1.66 -14.33 26.01
C SER A 561 3.01 -13.64 25.80
N ALA A 562 3.97 -13.84 26.71
CA ALA A 562 5.34 -13.36 26.52
C ALA A 562 5.96 -13.83 25.17
N THR A 563 5.63 -15.04 24.72
CA THR A 563 6.06 -15.59 23.42
C THR A 563 5.47 -14.88 22.20
N ASP A 564 4.39 -14.12 22.35
CA ASP A 564 3.83 -13.27 21.29
C ASP A 564 4.56 -11.94 21.14
N MET A 565 5.39 -11.57 22.12
CA MET A 565 6.21 -10.35 22.11
C MET A 565 7.67 -10.65 21.73
N VAL A 566 8.25 -11.72 22.30
CA VAL A 566 9.65 -12.12 22.11
C VAL A 566 9.90 -12.66 20.70
N GLY A 567 10.94 -12.16 20.02
CA GLY A 567 11.38 -12.64 18.71
C GLY A 567 12.26 -13.90 18.78
N GLU A 568 12.34 -14.66 17.68
CA GLU A 568 13.23 -15.83 17.56
C GLU A 568 14.68 -15.41 17.25
N TYR A 569 14.88 -14.19 16.76
CA TYR A 569 16.17 -13.64 16.34
C TYR A 569 16.35 -12.20 16.86
N ILE A 570 17.62 -11.81 17.06
CA ILE A 570 18.03 -10.46 17.50
C ILE A 570 17.37 -9.38 16.61
N GLY A 571 16.77 -8.37 17.24
CA GLY A 571 16.16 -7.23 16.55
C GLY A 571 14.75 -7.48 15.97
N GLN A 572 14.17 -8.67 16.17
CA GLN A 572 12.77 -8.93 15.82
C GLN A 572 11.78 -8.60 16.96
N THR A 573 12.25 -8.60 18.21
CA THR A 573 11.41 -8.45 19.40
C THR A 573 10.74 -7.08 19.48
N GLY A 574 11.48 -5.99 19.29
CA GLY A 574 10.91 -4.63 19.27
C GLY A 574 9.76 -4.49 18.26
N PRO A 575 9.98 -4.77 16.95
CA PRO A 575 8.93 -4.74 15.95
C PRO A 575 7.74 -5.68 16.20
N LYS A 576 7.97 -6.85 16.82
CA LYS A 576 6.90 -7.81 17.17
C LYS A 576 6.05 -7.28 18.32
N THR A 577 6.69 -6.70 19.34
CA THR A 577 6.04 -6.01 20.46
C THR A 577 5.23 -4.81 19.99
N LYS A 578 5.81 -3.90 19.19
CA LYS A 578 5.11 -2.72 18.64
C LYS A 578 3.83 -3.13 17.87
N LYS A 579 3.92 -4.15 17.01
CA LYS A 579 2.76 -4.70 16.26
C LYS A 579 1.67 -5.27 17.16
N LEU A 580 2.02 -5.88 18.29
CA LEU A 580 1.04 -6.38 19.24
C LEU A 580 0.25 -5.22 19.89
N LEU A 581 0.92 -4.14 20.28
CA LEU A 581 0.26 -2.93 20.78
C LEU A 581 -0.58 -2.23 19.70
N GLU A 582 -0.06 -2.12 18.46
CA GLU A 582 -0.81 -1.55 17.33
C GLU A 582 -2.12 -2.30 17.06
N ARG A 583 -2.11 -3.64 17.21
CA ARG A 583 -3.31 -4.48 17.10
C ARG A 583 -4.33 -4.24 18.22
N ALA A 584 -3.86 -3.79 19.39
CA ALA A 584 -4.65 -3.53 20.60
C ALA A 584 -5.10 -2.08 20.79
N LEU A 585 -4.70 -1.16 19.91
CA LEU A 585 -5.21 0.21 19.86
C LEU A 585 -6.76 0.24 19.81
N GLY A 586 -7.36 0.96 20.74
CA GLY A 586 -8.81 1.04 20.94
C GLY A 586 -9.46 -0.18 21.63
N ARG A 587 -8.66 -1.09 22.22
CA ARG A 587 -9.07 -2.35 22.89
C ARG A 587 -8.32 -2.57 24.21
N VAL A 588 -8.58 -3.71 24.86
CA VAL A 588 -7.76 -4.23 25.97
C VAL A 588 -6.71 -5.22 25.44
N LEU A 589 -5.47 -5.09 25.90
CA LEU A 589 -4.39 -6.06 25.76
C LEU A 589 -4.16 -6.75 27.10
N LEU A 590 -4.41 -8.06 27.18
CA LEU A 590 -4.07 -8.89 28.34
C LEU A 590 -2.82 -9.70 28.01
N ILE A 591 -1.72 -9.46 28.73
CA ILE A 591 -0.51 -10.28 28.66
C ILE A 591 -0.55 -11.24 29.86
N ASP A 592 -0.86 -12.51 29.60
CA ASP A 592 -0.93 -13.55 30.63
C ASP A 592 0.43 -14.23 30.85
N GLU A 593 0.65 -14.68 32.09
CA GLU A 593 1.95 -15.15 32.61
C GLU A 593 3.11 -14.17 32.28
N ALA A 594 2.86 -12.87 32.48
CA ALA A 594 3.73 -11.75 32.10
C ALA A 594 5.14 -11.80 32.73
N TYR A 595 5.31 -12.51 33.85
CA TYR A 595 6.60 -12.71 34.51
C TYR A 595 7.66 -13.36 33.62
N ARG A 596 7.24 -14.12 32.59
CA ARG A 596 8.15 -14.69 31.58
C ARG A 596 8.88 -13.62 30.76
N LEU A 597 8.42 -12.36 30.78
CA LEU A 597 9.15 -11.22 30.20
C LEU A 597 10.40 -10.82 31.03
N GLY A 598 10.52 -11.31 32.27
CA GLY A 598 11.67 -11.09 33.15
C GLY A 598 12.83 -12.08 32.96
N GLU A 599 12.68 -13.08 32.07
CA GLU A 599 13.62 -14.19 31.91
C GLU A 599 14.28 -14.20 30.52
N GLY A 600 15.55 -13.80 30.47
CA GLY A 600 16.39 -13.84 29.27
C GLY A 600 16.50 -12.51 28.50
N ARG A 601 17.54 -12.39 27.67
CA ARG A 601 17.91 -11.12 27.02
C ARG A 601 16.86 -10.59 26.05
N PHE A 602 16.22 -11.47 25.27
CA PHE A 602 15.15 -11.07 24.36
C PHE A 602 13.86 -10.68 25.09
N ALA A 603 13.63 -11.23 26.29
CA ALA A 603 12.47 -10.91 27.11
C ALA A 603 12.58 -9.48 27.68
N GLN A 604 13.78 -9.08 28.09
CA GLN A 604 14.10 -7.69 28.47
C GLN A 604 13.91 -6.70 27.32
N GLU A 605 14.37 -7.03 26.09
CA GLU A 605 14.12 -6.20 24.88
C GLU A 605 12.61 -5.95 24.64
N ALA A 606 11.77 -6.96 24.85
CA ALA A 606 10.31 -6.83 24.74
C ALA A 606 9.72 -5.91 25.82
N LEU A 607 10.28 -5.96 27.02
CA LEU A 607 9.82 -5.18 28.17
C LEU A 607 10.19 -3.69 28.02
N ASP A 608 11.40 -3.41 27.55
CA ASP A 608 11.86 -2.04 27.29
C ASP A 608 11.08 -1.40 26.13
N GLU A 609 10.84 -2.12 25.03
CA GLU A 609 9.97 -1.62 23.93
C GLU A 609 8.52 -1.42 24.41
N LEU A 610 8.00 -2.29 25.30
CA LEU A 610 6.67 -2.10 25.90
C LEU A 610 6.60 -0.78 26.70
N VAL A 611 7.60 -0.51 27.55
CA VAL A 611 7.66 0.72 28.36
C VAL A 611 7.85 1.98 27.50
N ASP A 612 8.70 1.91 26.48
CA ASP A 612 8.90 2.99 25.51
C ASP A 612 7.61 3.26 24.72
N CYS A 613 6.98 2.22 24.16
CA CYS A 613 5.70 2.34 23.48
C CYS A 613 4.61 2.93 24.39
N LEU A 614 4.47 2.48 25.63
CA LEU A 614 3.50 3.05 26.58
C LEU A 614 3.72 4.54 26.88
N THR A 615 4.92 5.08 26.61
CA THR A 615 5.28 6.49 26.77
C THR A 615 5.05 7.31 25.47
N LYS A 616 4.83 6.66 24.31
CA LYS A 616 4.62 7.35 23.02
C LYS A 616 3.16 7.86 22.90
N PRO A 617 2.91 9.11 22.43
CA PRO A 617 1.56 9.67 22.24
C PRO A 617 0.63 8.89 21.30
N GLN A 618 1.17 7.94 20.51
CA GLN A 618 0.39 7.04 19.66
C GLN A 618 -0.33 5.93 20.46
N PHE A 619 0.19 5.55 21.63
CA PHE A 619 -0.35 4.46 22.47
C PHE A 619 -0.91 4.98 23.80
N GLU A 620 -0.29 6.02 24.38
CA GLU A 620 -0.70 6.61 25.66
C GLU A 620 -2.21 6.88 25.71
N ARG A 621 -2.92 6.25 26.66
CA ARG A 621 -4.37 6.39 26.88
C ARG A 621 -5.24 6.10 25.65
N ARG A 622 -4.75 5.29 24.70
CA ARG A 622 -5.49 4.81 23.51
C ARG A 622 -5.79 3.31 23.52
N LEU A 623 -5.13 2.54 24.37
CA LEU A 623 -5.44 1.15 24.69
C LEU A 623 -5.35 0.93 26.20
N ILE A 624 -5.86 -0.21 26.67
CA ILE A 624 -5.67 -0.67 28.04
C ILE A 624 -4.67 -1.81 28.04
N VAL A 625 -3.65 -1.77 28.90
CA VAL A 625 -2.69 -2.87 29.04
C VAL A 625 -2.79 -3.49 30.43
N ILE A 626 -3.00 -4.80 30.46
CA ILE A 626 -3.09 -5.61 31.68
C ILE A 626 -1.96 -6.63 31.67
N LEU A 627 -1.07 -6.54 32.64
CA LEU A 627 -0.09 -7.61 32.91
C LEU A 627 -0.68 -8.55 33.96
N ALA A 628 -0.74 -9.86 33.68
CA ALA A 628 -1.28 -10.85 34.59
C ALA A 628 -0.24 -11.92 34.97
N GLY A 629 -0.31 -12.40 36.22
CA GLY A 629 0.56 -13.46 36.73
C GLY A 629 0.33 -13.76 38.21
N TYR A 630 1.22 -14.56 38.80
CA TYR A 630 1.25 -14.85 40.25
C TYR A 630 1.87 -13.68 41.03
N ASP A 631 1.51 -13.54 42.32
CA ASP A 631 1.92 -12.39 43.13
C ASP A 631 3.44 -12.22 43.23
N GLU A 632 4.17 -13.29 43.59
CA GLU A 632 5.63 -13.22 43.75
C GLU A 632 6.35 -12.92 42.42
N ASP A 633 5.95 -13.60 41.35
CA ASP A 633 6.57 -13.47 40.04
C ASP A 633 6.36 -12.08 39.42
N ILE A 634 5.15 -11.52 39.60
CA ILE A 634 4.86 -10.14 39.21
C ILE A 634 5.66 -9.15 40.07
N ASN A 635 5.74 -9.35 41.39
CA ASN A 635 6.58 -8.49 42.25
C ASN A 635 8.05 -8.52 41.80
N ARG A 636 8.59 -9.70 41.43
CA ARG A 636 9.94 -9.84 40.87
C ARG A 636 10.10 -9.07 39.56
N LEU A 637 9.14 -9.15 38.64
CA LEU A 637 9.15 -8.42 37.37
C LEU A 637 9.20 -6.90 37.59
N MET A 638 8.41 -6.37 38.54
CA MET A 638 8.39 -4.93 38.88
C MET A 638 9.72 -4.45 39.51
N LEU A 639 10.42 -5.32 40.24
CA LEU A 639 11.75 -5.03 40.81
C LEU A 639 12.86 -5.04 39.75
N GLN A 640 12.71 -5.81 38.67
CA GLN A 640 13.71 -5.88 37.59
C GLN A 640 13.75 -4.62 36.72
N ASN A 641 12.59 -3.99 36.46
CA ASN A 641 12.51 -2.78 35.63
C ASN A 641 11.71 -1.67 36.35
N PRO A 642 12.39 -0.68 36.97
CA PRO A 642 11.75 0.47 37.62
C PRO A 642 10.83 1.28 36.68
N GLY A 643 11.02 1.16 35.36
CA GLY A 643 10.13 1.73 34.36
C GLY A 643 8.70 1.27 34.52
N LEU A 644 8.46 -0.03 34.77
CA LEU A 644 7.11 -0.59 34.92
C LEU A 644 6.34 0.06 36.09
N THR A 645 7.00 0.24 37.24
CA THR A 645 6.37 0.73 38.48
C THR A 645 5.71 2.10 38.33
N SER A 646 6.24 2.94 37.44
CA SER A 646 5.62 4.25 37.13
C SER A 646 4.54 4.19 36.05
N ARG A 647 4.58 3.22 35.13
CA ARG A 647 3.59 3.09 34.05
C ARG A 647 2.41 2.19 34.40
N PHE A 648 2.53 1.33 35.41
CA PHE A 648 1.46 0.46 35.95
C PHE A 648 1.12 0.86 37.40
N PRO A 649 0.52 2.04 37.62
CA PRO A 649 0.28 2.56 38.98
C PRO A 649 -0.80 1.78 39.73
N ASP A 650 -1.68 1.07 39.03
CA ASP A 650 -2.86 0.45 39.61
C ASP A 650 -2.82 -1.08 39.58
N THR A 651 -3.06 -1.70 40.74
CA THR A 651 -3.00 -3.15 40.94
C THR A 651 -4.35 -3.69 41.38
N LEU A 652 -4.71 -4.86 40.86
CA LEU A 652 -5.92 -5.62 41.21
C LEU A 652 -5.47 -7.01 41.69
N ASN A 653 -5.67 -7.26 42.99
CA ASN A 653 -5.29 -8.51 43.65
C ASN A 653 -6.48 -9.49 43.63
N PHE A 654 -6.22 -10.73 43.25
CA PHE A 654 -7.19 -11.81 43.19
C PHE A 654 -6.82 -12.86 44.25
N ARG A 655 -7.54 -12.88 45.36
CA ARG A 655 -7.35 -13.90 46.42
C ARG A 655 -7.84 -15.28 45.99
N ASP A 656 -7.41 -16.32 46.70
CA ASP A 656 -8.04 -17.63 46.63
C ASP A 656 -9.52 -17.57 47.03
N PHE A 657 -10.30 -18.49 46.47
CA PHE A 657 -11.71 -18.65 46.80
C PHE A 657 -11.85 -19.36 48.15
N THR A 658 -12.72 -18.82 49.01
CA THR A 658 -13.12 -19.47 50.26
C THR A 658 -13.81 -20.81 49.98
N PRO A 659 -13.87 -21.74 50.96
CA PRO A 659 -14.55 -23.02 50.77
C PRO A 659 -16.05 -22.88 50.43
N SER A 660 -16.70 -21.82 50.93
CA SER A 660 -18.07 -21.42 50.56
C SER A 660 -18.20 -20.98 49.11
N GLU A 661 -17.28 -20.12 48.64
CA GLU A 661 -17.22 -19.65 47.25
C GLU A 661 -16.93 -20.82 46.27
N CYS A 662 -16.06 -21.76 46.67
CA CYS A 662 -15.81 -22.99 45.92
C CYS A 662 -17.05 -23.89 45.82
N LEU A 663 -17.85 -24.00 46.90
CA LEU A 663 -19.08 -24.78 46.92
C LEU A 663 -20.17 -24.17 46.02
N GLU A 664 -20.32 -22.85 46.05
CA GLU A 664 -21.24 -22.11 45.17
C GLU A 664 -20.86 -22.32 43.70
N LEU A 665 -19.58 -22.10 43.35
CA LEU A 665 -19.08 -22.33 42.00
C LEU A 665 -19.27 -23.78 41.53
N PHE A 666 -19.03 -24.75 42.42
CA PHE A 666 -19.24 -26.17 42.13
C PHE A 666 -20.72 -26.49 41.82
N GLY A 667 -21.64 -25.92 42.60
CA GLY A 667 -23.08 -26.02 42.36
C GLY A 667 -23.48 -25.42 41.01
N ASN A 668 -23.01 -24.22 40.70
CA ASN A 668 -23.31 -23.52 39.44
C ASN A 668 -22.80 -24.29 38.21
N GLU A 669 -21.57 -24.82 38.25
CA GLU A 669 -21.00 -25.59 37.13
C GLU A 669 -21.69 -26.95 36.95
N ILE A 670 -22.05 -27.65 38.03
CA ILE A 670 -22.84 -28.89 37.93
C ILE A 670 -24.25 -28.61 37.40
N GLN A 671 -24.90 -27.52 37.83
CA GLN A 671 -26.22 -27.16 37.35
C GLN A 671 -26.22 -26.87 35.84
N ASP A 672 -25.25 -26.11 35.33
CA ASP A 672 -25.09 -25.86 33.89
C ASP A 672 -24.81 -27.15 33.09
N LEU A 673 -23.98 -28.06 33.63
CA LEU A 673 -23.73 -29.36 33.00
C LEU A 673 -24.98 -30.26 32.95
N LEU A 674 -25.79 -30.29 34.01
CA LEU A 674 -26.99 -31.13 34.09
C LEU A 674 -28.17 -30.55 33.29
N GLN A 675 -28.32 -29.22 33.22
CA GLN A 675 -29.33 -28.59 32.36
C GLN A 675 -29.17 -28.98 30.89
N ARG A 676 -27.93 -29.14 30.40
CA ARG A 676 -27.64 -29.57 29.02
C ARG A 676 -28.11 -30.99 28.69
N VAL A 677 -28.32 -31.83 29.71
CA VAL A 677 -28.79 -33.23 29.57
C VAL A 677 -30.22 -33.38 30.12
N ASN A 678 -30.86 -32.27 30.53
CA ASN A 678 -32.21 -32.23 31.08
C ASN A 678 -32.40 -33.15 32.31
N ILE A 679 -31.38 -33.25 33.16
CA ILE A 679 -31.39 -33.98 34.44
C ILE A 679 -31.67 -32.99 35.57
N GLU A 680 -32.64 -33.30 36.44
CA GLU A 680 -32.95 -32.47 37.61
C GLU A 680 -31.83 -32.52 38.65
N VAL A 681 -31.47 -31.35 39.21
CA VAL A 681 -30.49 -31.25 40.29
C VAL A 681 -31.15 -31.71 41.60
N PRO A 682 -30.61 -32.74 42.29
CA PRO A 682 -31.17 -33.18 43.56
C PRO A 682 -31.09 -32.09 44.63
N SER A 683 -32.10 -32.00 45.51
CA SER A 683 -32.05 -31.11 46.67
C SER A 683 -30.99 -31.58 47.67
N VAL A 684 -29.84 -30.89 47.68
CA VAL A 684 -28.73 -31.20 48.59
C VAL A 684 -29.14 -30.88 50.04
N SER A 685 -29.00 -31.86 50.95
CA SER A 685 -29.31 -31.65 52.37
C SER A 685 -28.30 -30.69 53.02
N SER A 686 -28.73 -29.91 54.01
CA SER A 686 -27.84 -29.03 54.77
C SER A 686 -26.70 -29.76 55.50
N ARG A 687 -26.85 -31.07 55.69
CA ARG A 687 -25.81 -31.94 56.28
C ARG A 687 -24.75 -32.35 55.26
N ASP A 688 -25.14 -32.50 54.00
CA ASP A 688 -24.26 -32.95 52.92
C ASP A 688 -23.50 -31.78 52.28
N SER A 689 -24.10 -30.58 52.19
CA SER A 689 -23.37 -29.37 51.84
C SER A 689 -22.27 -29.05 52.85
N ALA A 690 -22.55 -29.18 54.16
CA ALA A 690 -21.55 -29.01 55.22
C ALA A 690 -20.40 -30.03 55.14
N ARG A 691 -20.69 -31.28 54.75
CA ARG A 691 -19.66 -32.31 54.48
C ARG A 691 -18.81 -31.95 53.28
N LEU A 692 -19.42 -31.48 52.19
CA LEU A 692 -18.69 -31.09 50.98
C LEU A 692 -17.80 -29.87 51.26
N LEU A 693 -18.30 -28.87 51.98
CA LEU A 693 -17.55 -27.67 52.37
C LEU A 693 -16.29 -28.03 53.16
N LYS A 694 -16.37 -28.95 54.12
CA LYS A 694 -15.20 -29.42 54.87
C LYS A 694 -14.15 -30.15 54.00
N ARG A 695 -14.59 -30.87 52.96
CA ARG A 695 -13.67 -31.52 52.00
C ARG A 695 -13.04 -30.50 51.04
N LEU A 696 -13.80 -29.49 50.62
CA LEU A 696 -13.31 -28.37 49.80
C LEU A 696 -12.32 -27.50 50.58
N GLU A 697 -12.54 -27.28 51.88
CA GLU A 697 -11.59 -26.64 52.79
C GLU A 697 -10.25 -27.39 52.81
N GLN A 698 -10.28 -28.72 52.99
CA GLN A 698 -9.08 -29.56 52.92
C GLN A 698 -8.40 -29.54 51.54
N LEU A 699 -9.15 -29.49 50.44
CA LEU A 699 -8.60 -29.35 49.09
C LEU A 699 -7.97 -27.97 48.84
N SER A 700 -8.58 -26.89 49.33
CA SER A 700 -8.03 -25.53 49.22
C SER A 700 -6.71 -25.35 49.96
N GLY A 701 -6.47 -26.15 51.02
CA GLY A 701 -5.19 -26.23 51.71
C GLY A 701 -4.12 -27.11 51.03
N THR A 702 -4.38 -27.67 49.85
CA THR A 702 -3.38 -28.47 49.11
C THR A 702 -2.42 -27.61 48.29
N VAL A 703 -1.16 -28.04 48.19
CA VAL A 703 -0.17 -27.40 47.33
C VAL A 703 -0.64 -27.43 45.86
N ASN A 704 -0.52 -26.29 45.18
CA ASN A 704 -0.98 -26.06 43.80
C ASN A 704 -2.51 -26.14 43.61
N TRP A 705 -3.30 -25.69 44.58
CA TRP A 705 -4.72 -25.40 44.37
C TRP A 705 -4.92 -24.34 43.28
N ALA A 706 -5.81 -24.62 42.32
CA ALA A 706 -6.05 -23.80 41.13
C ALA A 706 -7.49 -23.27 41.03
N ASN A 707 -8.15 -23.08 42.18
CA ASN A 707 -9.45 -22.43 42.33
C ASN A 707 -10.49 -22.92 41.31
N ALA A 708 -11.02 -22.05 40.44
CA ALA A 708 -12.04 -22.43 39.46
C ALA A 708 -11.62 -23.56 38.51
N ARG A 709 -10.32 -23.72 38.21
CA ARG A 709 -9.84 -24.81 37.34
C ARG A 709 -10.06 -26.17 38.00
N ASP A 710 -9.76 -26.27 39.30
CA ASP A 710 -9.93 -27.49 40.09
C ASP A 710 -11.40 -27.78 40.39
N VAL A 711 -12.19 -26.74 40.73
CA VAL A 711 -13.64 -26.88 40.93
C VAL A 711 -14.34 -27.34 39.65
N LYS A 712 -13.94 -26.81 38.48
CA LYS A 712 -14.42 -27.29 37.18
C LYS A 712 -13.96 -28.71 36.86
N PHE A 713 -12.74 -29.08 37.23
CA PHE A 713 -12.27 -30.46 37.07
C PHE A 713 -13.10 -31.43 37.91
N LEU A 714 -13.44 -31.08 39.15
CA LEU A 714 -14.35 -31.86 40.00
C LEU A 714 -15.74 -31.99 39.38
N ALA A 715 -16.35 -30.88 38.94
CA ALA A 715 -17.69 -30.89 38.33
C ALA A 715 -17.74 -31.78 37.07
N ASN A 716 -16.74 -31.63 36.17
CA ASN A 716 -16.60 -32.47 34.98
C ASN A 716 -16.31 -33.94 35.31
N SER A 717 -15.59 -34.22 36.40
CA SER A 717 -15.30 -35.60 36.83
C SER A 717 -16.54 -36.29 37.41
N VAL A 718 -17.36 -35.59 38.19
CA VAL A 718 -18.68 -36.04 38.64
C VAL A 718 -19.59 -36.31 37.45
N PHE A 719 -19.67 -35.37 36.50
CA PHE A 719 -20.46 -35.53 35.28
C PHE A 719 -19.98 -36.71 34.43
N ARG A 720 -18.66 -36.89 34.26
CA ARG A 720 -18.09 -38.06 33.55
C ARG A 720 -18.48 -39.38 34.22
N GLN A 721 -18.39 -39.49 35.54
CA GLN A 721 -18.78 -40.73 36.23
C GLN A 721 -20.30 -40.97 36.15
N LEU A 722 -21.13 -39.92 36.19
CA LEU A 722 -22.57 -40.03 35.96
C LEU A 722 -22.87 -40.61 34.57
N MET A 723 -22.23 -40.10 33.52
CA MET A 723 -22.40 -40.60 32.14
C MET A 723 -21.78 -41.99 31.90
N GLN A 724 -20.94 -42.49 32.81
CA GLN A 724 -20.41 -43.86 32.75
C GLN A 724 -21.31 -44.87 33.50
N GLY A 725 -22.24 -44.39 34.33
CA GLY A 725 -23.16 -45.20 35.14
C GLY A 725 -24.44 -45.63 34.42
N GLU A 726 -24.36 -46.00 33.14
CA GLU A 726 -25.52 -46.59 32.42
C GLU A 726 -25.79 -48.03 32.86
N ASP A 727 -26.40 -48.19 34.04
CA ASP A 727 -27.05 -49.46 34.41
C ASP A 727 -28.20 -49.73 33.44
N SER A 728 -28.05 -50.78 32.63
CA SER A 728 -28.88 -51.06 31.44
C SER A 728 -30.32 -51.54 31.75
N SER A 729 -30.85 -51.24 32.94
CA SER A 729 -32.09 -51.80 33.49
C SER A 729 -33.09 -50.78 34.04
N SER A 730 -32.72 -49.50 34.21
CA SER A 730 -33.61 -48.49 34.83
C SER A 730 -33.69 -47.14 34.12
N GLY A 731 -32.80 -46.81 33.17
CA GLY A 731 -32.96 -45.70 32.22
C GLY A 731 -33.00 -44.27 32.79
N GLN A 732 -32.85 -44.10 34.11
CA GLN A 732 -32.98 -42.82 34.81
C GLN A 732 -31.67 -42.45 35.50
N LEU A 733 -30.83 -41.70 34.77
CA LEU A 733 -29.61 -41.10 35.31
C LEU A 733 -29.96 -40.10 36.42
N SER A 734 -29.51 -40.37 37.65
CA SER A 734 -29.70 -39.48 38.79
C SER A 734 -28.38 -39.19 39.50
N LEU A 735 -28.14 -37.92 39.80
CA LEU A 735 -26.97 -37.51 40.57
C LEU A 735 -27.16 -37.93 42.04
N THR A 736 -26.20 -38.62 42.63
CA THR A 736 -26.28 -39.06 44.04
C THR A 736 -25.12 -38.51 44.87
N MET A 737 -25.39 -38.12 46.13
CA MET A 737 -24.36 -37.59 47.04
C MET A 737 -23.16 -38.53 47.29
N PRO A 738 -23.30 -39.87 47.32
CA PRO A 738 -22.16 -40.77 47.40
C PRO A 738 -21.19 -40.63 46.21
N LEU A 739 -21.71 -40.45 45.00
CA LEU A 739 -20.88 -40.26 43.79
C LEU A 739 -20.05 -38.97 43.88
N ILE A 740 -20.69 -37.86 44.25
CA ILE A 740 -20.03 -36.56 44.43
C ILE A 740 -18.93 -36.68 45.50
N SER A 741 -19.25 -37.31 46.64
CA SER A 741 -18.29 -37.52 47.73
C SER A 741 -17.11 -38.39 47.29
N HIS A 742 -17.34 -39.44 46.50
CA HIS A 742 -16.30 -40.32 46.01
C HIS A 742 -15.31 -39.60 45.08
N VAL A 743 -15.79 -38.76 44.15
CA VAL A 743 -14.91 -37.98 43.24
C VAL A 743 -14.03 -37.00 44.02
N VAL A 744 -14.63 -36.26 44.97
CA VAL A 744 -13.91 -35.30 45.82
C VAL A 744 -12.86 -36.02 46.68
N ASP A 745 -13.20 -37.19 47.25
CA ASP A 745 -12.31 -37.97 48.11
C ASP A 745 -11.15 -38.59 47.33
N ASN A 746 -11.38 -39.07 46.11
CA ASN A 746 -10.32 -39.57 45.24
C ASN A 746 -9.30 -38.46 44.91
N MET A 747 -9.76 -37.25 44.55
CA MET A 747 -8.89 -36.12 44.25
C MET A 747 -8.10 -35.65 45.48
N LEU A 748 -8.73 -35.64 46.66
CA LEU A 748 -8.07 -35.30 47.92
C LEU A 748 -7.02 -36.35 48.30
N ALA A 749 -7.34 -37.64 48.19
CA ALA A 749 -6.39 -38.73 48.44
C ALA A 749 -5.20 -38.70 47.47
N GLU A 750 -5.43 -38.40 46.18
CA GLU A 750 -4.37 -38.24 45.18
C GLU A 750 -3.41 -37.09 45.54
N ARG A 751 -3.95 -35.91 45.91
CA ARG A 751 -3.14 -34.72 46.24
C ARG A 751 -2.37 -34.89 47.54
N VAL A 752 -3.01 -35.38 48.59
CA VAL A 752 -2.33 -35.69 49.86
C VAL A 752 -1.28 -36.79 49.67
N GLY A 753 -1.57 -37.79 48.83
CA GLY A 753 -0.62 -38.82 48.41
C GLY A 753 0.63 -38.25 47.73
N ARG A 754 0.48 -37.27 46.83
CA ARG A 754 1.61 -36.55 46.23
C ARG A 754 2.45 -35.82 47.28
N MET A 755 1.83 -35.01 48.14
CA MET A 755 2.52 -34.23 49.18
C MET A 755 3.34 -35.12 50.13
N THR A 756 2.84 -36.30 50.48
CA THR A 756 3.56 -37.26 51.34
C THR A 756 4.69 -38.02 50.63
N ASN A 757 4.68 -38.10 49.29
CA ASN A 757 5.75 -38.73 48.52
C ASN A 757 6.89 -37.77 48.14
N THR A 758 6.61 -36.49 47.88
CA THR A 758 7.67 -35.50 47.59
C THR A 758 8.68 -35.42 48.74
N SER A 759 8.20 -35.39 49.99
CA SER A 759 9.04 -35.40 51.20
C SER A 759 9.91 -36.66 51.40
N LYS A 760 9.69 -37.73 50.62
CA LYS A 760 10.55 -38.93 50.61
C LYS A 760 11.61 -38.92 49.51
N GLN A 761 11.41 -38.17 48.42
CA GLN A 761 12.40 -38.06 47.34
C GLN A 761 13.51 -37.06 47.65
N ASP A 762 13.21 -35.94 48.32
CA ASP A 762 14.23 -34.95 48.71
C ASP A 762 15.28 -35.51 49.69
N LYS A 763 14.94 -36.58 50.43
CA LYS A 763 15.88 -37.32 51.29
C LYS A 763 16.81 -38.29 50.55
N LYS A 764 16.62 -38.50 49.24
CA LYS A 764 17.39 -39.48 48.47
C LYS A 764 18.41 -38.86 47.52
N ILE A 765 18.23 -37.58 47.18
CA ILE A 765 19.08 -36.85 46.21
C ILE A 765 20.40 -36.37 46.84
N SER A 766 20.50 -36.31 48.17
CA SER A 766 21.72 -35.88 48.88
C SER A 766 22.89 -36.87 48.84
N ASP A 767 22.65 -38.16 48.58
CA ASP A 767 23.68 -39.22 48.74
C ASP A 767 24.35 -39.66 47.42
N GLU A 768 23.76 -39.39 46.24
CA GLU A 768 24.23 -39.94 44.95
C GLU A 768 25.07 -38.96 44.09
N SER A 769 25.50 -37.81 44.64
CA SER A 769 26.10 -36.71 43.87
C SER A 769 27.65 -36.67 43.83
N GLN A 770 28.37 -37.76 44.14
CA GLN A 770 29.85 -37.74 44.24
C GLN A 770 30.65 -38.59 43.23
N GLU A 771 30.02 -39.40 42.37
CA GLU A 771 30.75 -40.31 41.46
C GLU A 771 30.29 -40.21 39.99
N ALA A 772 30.75 -39.18 39.25
CA ALA A 772 30.87 -39.20 37.77
C ALA A 772 31.61 -37.96 37.21
N MET A 773 32.94 -37.89 37.35
CA MET A 773 33.79 -37.04 36.50
C MET A 773 35.00 -37.84 36.01
N ASP A 774 34.91 -38.48 34.84
CA ASP A 774 36.07 -38.67 33.95
C ASP A 774 35.68 -39.07 32.51
N SER A 775 36.64 -38.86 31.59
CA SER A 775 36.75 -39.31 30.19
C SER A 775 35.91 -38.59 29.12
N GLY A 776 36.58 -38.26 28.01
CA GLY A 776 36.01 -37.60 26.83
C GLY A 776 36.64 -38.10 25.51
N ASP A 777 36.64 -37.22 24.49
CA ASP A 777 37.25 -37.38 23.15
C ASP A 777 36.53 -38.35 22.15
N PRO A 778 36.82 -38.30 20.83
CA PRO A 778 36.32 -37.25 19.91
C PRO A 778 35.75 -37.84 18.57
N PRO A 779 35.25 -37.03 17.60
CA PRO A 779 34.64 -37.57 16.37
C PRO A 779 35.65 -37.95 15.27
N ILE A 780 35.39 -39.06 14.57
CA ILE A 780 36.21 -39.56 13.45
C ILE A 780 35.59 -39.19 12.09
N ILE A 781 36.43 -38.69 11.18
CA ILE A 781 36.12 -38.40 9.76
C ILE A 781 36.48 -39.62 8.90
N PHE A 782 35.67 -39.96 7.88
CA PHE A 782 36.13 -40.78 6.74
C PHE A 782 35.50 -40.30 5.42
N ASN A 783 36.22 -40.50 4.32
CA ASN A 783 35.99 -39.86 3.02
C ASN A 783 36.25 -40.85 1.86
N CYS A 784 35.45 -40.83 0.79
CA CYS A 784 35.67 -41.52 -0.52
C CYS A 784 35.77 -43.09 -0.51
N ASN A 785 35.52 -43.87 -1.58
CA ASN A 785 35.29 -43.57 -3.01
C ASN A 785 34.63 -44.74 -3.81
N THR A 786 34.03 -44.44 -4.97
CA THR A 786 33.88 -45.26 -6.22
C THR A 786 33.53 -46.77 -6.23
N THR A 787 32.54 -47.15 -7.06
CA THR A 787 32.77 -48.06 -8.23
C THR A 787 31.63 -47.99 -9.27
N SER A 788 31.91 -48.46 -10.50
CA SER A 788 31.07 -48.29 -11.71
C SER A 788 30.89 -49.60 -12.49
N THR A 789 29.78 -49.74 -13.23
CA THR A 789 29.61 -50.76 -14.30
C THR A 789 28.77 -50.23 -15.48
N ASN A 790 28.92 -50.84 -16.66
CA ASN A 790 28.58 -50.29 -17.98
C ASN A 790 27.46 -51.08 -18.73
N ASN A 791 26.47 -50.36 -19.30
CA ASN A 791 25.99 -50.38 -20.72
C ASN A 791 25.59 -51.73 -21.43
N PRO A 792 25.13 -51.82 -22.72
CA PRO A 792 24.64 -50.81 -23.70
C PRO A 792 23.40 -51.18 -24.59
N LYS A 793 22.85 -50.19 -25.36
CA LYS A 793 22.31 -50.20 -26.78
C LYS A 793 21.31 -49.01 -26.97
N ALA A 794 21.48 -48.00 -27.86
CA ALA A 794 21.46 -47.93 -29.35
C ALA A 794 20.03 -47.84 -29.99
N ILE A 795 19.69 -47.00 -31.00
CA ILE A 795 20.43 -45.96 -31.77
C ILE A 795 19.48 -44.91 -32.48
N LYS A 796 19.80 -43.60 -32.34
CA LYS A 796 19.70 -42.38 -33.24
C LYS A 796 18.53 -42.07 -34.28
N PRO A 797 18.42 -40.80 -34.83
CA PRO A 797 17.16 -40.13 -35.24
C PRO A 797 17.07 -39.64 -36.73
N VAL A 798 16.04 -38.83 -37.12
CA VAL A 798 16.06 -37.66 -38.08
C VAL A 798 14.66 -36.98 -38.26
N ILE A 799 14.57 -35.83 -38.95
CA ILE A 799 13.52 -34.77 -38.93
C ILE A 799 12.65 -34.70 -40.27
N PRO A 800 11.93 -33.62 -40.66
CA PRO A 800 10.44 -33.49 -40.75
C PRO A 800 9.79 -33.49 -42.16
N GLN A 801 8.46 -33.39 -42.26
CA GLN A 801 7.70 -33.00 -43.47
C GLN A 801 6.45 -32.11 -43.22
N THR A 802 5.88 -31.53 -44.29
CA THR A 802 4.99 -30.36 -44.35
C THR A 802 3.58 -30.59 -44.93
N GLU A 803 2.68 -29.62 -44.67
CA GLU A 803 1.47 -29.19 -45.43
C GLU A 803 0.25 -30.11 -45.66
N LYS A 804 -0.95 -29.55 -45.39
CA LYS A 804 -2.02 -29.31 -46.40
C LYS A 804 -3.19 -28.46 -45.85
N LEU A 805 -3.82 -27.64 -46.73
CA LEU A 805 -5.04 -26.86 -46.46
C LEU A 805 -6.33 -27.62 -46.86
N PRO A 806 -7.51 -27.26 -46.30
CA PRO A 806 -8.83 -27.76 -46.72
C PRO A 806 -9.51 -26.89 -47.82
N PRO A 807 -10.52 -27.42 -48.55
CA PRO A 807 -11.14 -26.79 -49.74
C PRO A 807 -12.40 -25.93 -49.44
N PRO A 808 -12.91 -25.15 -50.43
CA PRO A 808 -14.08 -24.28 -50.27
C PRO A 808 -15.43 -24.95 -50.60
N PRO A 809 -16.57 -24.44 -50.07
CA PRO A 809 -17.94 -24.86 -50.42
C PRO A 809 -18.52 -24.07 -51.62
N PRO A 810 -19.65 -24.53 -52.21
CA PRO A 810 -20.00 -24.21 -53.61
C PRO A 810 -20.99 -23.05 -53.82
N SER A 811 -21.04 -22.59 -55.07
CA SER A 811 -22.03 -21.66 -55.63
C SER A 811 -23.36 -22.36 -55.98
N ASN A 812 -24.49 -21.68 -55.75
CA ASN A 812 -25.76 -21.99 -56.42
C ASN A 812 -26.62 -20.71 -56.59
N GLU A 813 -27.48 -20.69 -57.61
CA GLU A 813 -28.09 -19.46 -58.16
C GLU A 813 -29.47 -19.07 -57.56
N LEU A 814 -30.03 -17.98 -58.13
CA LEU A 814 -31.47 -17.64 -58.28
C LEU A 814 -32.20 -16.77 -57.23
N SER A 815 -32.28 -15.46 -57.56
CA SER A 815 -33.51 -14.80 -58.07
C SER A 815 -34.14 -13.62 -57.28
N LYS A 816 -34.51 -12.56 -58.05
CA LYS A 816 -35.45 -11.45 -57.76
C LYS A 816 -35.04 -10.47 -56.63
N SER A 817 -35.15 -9.14 -56.74
CA SER A 817 -35.74 -8.22 -57.75
C SER A 817 -35.08 -6.83 -57.62
N PRO A 818 -35.18 -5.90 -58.60
CA PRO A 818 -34.45 -4.62 -58.53
C PRO A 818 -35.12 -3.60 -57.59
N PRO A 819 -34.35 -2.81 -56.81
CA PRO A 819 -34.88 -1.66 -56.09
C PRO A 819 -35.22 -0.51 -57.05
N ARG A 820 -36.11 0.37 -56.60
CA ARG A 820 -36.69 1.47 -57.40
C ARG A 820 -35.62 2.47 -57.85
N HIS A 821 -35.82 3.04 -59.04
CA HIS A 821 -35.04 4.17 -59.54
C HIS A 821 -35.21 5.38 -58.59
N ASP A 822 -34.11 5.85 -57.99
CA ASP A 822 -34.09 7.17 -57.32
C ASP A 822 -34.41 8.24 -58.39
N THR A 823 -35.53 8.93 -58.21
CA THR A 823 -35.93 10.05 -59.07
C THR A 823 -35.02 11.25 -58.83
N ARG A 824 -34.44 11.78 -59.91
CA ARG A 824 -33.55 12.94 -59.89
C ARG A 824 -34.35 14.23 -59.75
N ASP A 825 -34.02 15.04 -58.75
CA ASP A 825 -34.61 16.37 -58.58
C ASP A 825 -34.23 17.32 -59.73
N LEU A 826 -35.21 18.05 -60.24
CA LEU A 826 -35.06 19.01 -61.34
C LEU A 826 -34.21 20.21 -60.89
N GLY A 827 -33.01 20.33 -61.45
CA GLY A 827 -32.07 21.43 -61.15
C GLY A 827 -30.64 20.98 -60.84
N VAL A 828 -30.42 19.69 -60.53
CA VAL A 828 -29.07 19.16 -60.22
C VAL A 828 -28.32 18.80 -61.50
N SER A 829 -27.09 19.30 -61.67
CA SER A 829 -26.24 19.00 -62.84
C SER A 829 -25.75 17.55 -62.86
N ASP A 830 -25.44 17.01 -64.04
CA ASP A 830 -24.98 15.60 -64.20
C ASP A 830 -23.72 15.32 -63.36
N TYR A 831 -22.79 16.26 -63.32
CA TYR A 831 -21.55 16.18 -62.55
C TYR A 831 -21.81 16.14 -61.03
N THR A 832 -22.71 16.99 -60.53
CA THR A 832 -23.06 17.00 -59.09
C THR A 832 -23.84 15.74 -58.68
N TRP A 833 -24.72 15.21 -59.55
CA TRP A 833 -25.44 13.97 -59.28
C TRP A 833 -24.50 12.75 -59.26
N ALA A 834 -23.56 12.68 -60.22
CA ALA A 834 -22.55 11.62 -60.27
C ALA A 834 -21.66 11.62 -59.02
N ASN A 835 -21.14 12.78 -58.61
CA ASN A 835 -20.34 12.91 -57.39
C ASN A 835 -21.14 12.51 -56.14
N LEU A 836 -22.39 12.96 -56.00
CA LEU A 836 -23.21 12.66 -54.82
C LEU A 836 -23.59 11.17 -54.74
N SER A 837 -23.83 10.52 -55.88
CA SER A 837 -24.02 9.06 -55.95
C SER A 837 -22.74 8.30 -55.58
N HIS A 838 -21.56 8.76 -56.03
CA HIS A 838 -20.26 8.19 -55.67
C HIS A 838 -19.91 8.38 -54.18
N SER A 839 -20.27 9.53 -53.58
CA SER A 839 -20.11 9.76 -52.14
C SER A 839 -21.06 8.88 -51.32
N LYS A 840 -22.32 8.68 -51.76
CA LYS A 840 -23.26 7.75 -51.10
C LYS A 840 -22.74 6.31 -51.13
N THR A 841 -22.20 5.83 -52.27
CA THR A 841 -21.67 4.47 -52.36
C THR A 841 -20.37 4.30 -51.56
N GLN A 842 -19.48 5.29 -51.53
CA GLN A 842 -18.31 5.27 -50.63
C GLN A 842 -18.69 5.27 -49.15
N ALA A 843 -19.69 6.07 -48.75
CA ALA A 843 -20.18 6.08 -47.37
C ALA A 843 -20.76 4.71 -46.96
N ALA A 844 -21.58 4.09 -47.81
CA ALA A 844 -22.14 2.75 -47.56
C ALA A 844 -21.06 1.64 -47.51
N LEU A 845 -19.97 1.77 -48.27
CA LEU A 845 -18.82 0.87 -48.19
C LEU A 845 -18.03 1.07 -46.90
N ALA A 846 -17.81 2.32 -46.48
CA ALA A 846 -17.14 2.65 -45.23
C ALA A 846 -17.94 2.18 -43.99
N GLU A 847 -19.26 2.33 -44.01
CA GLU A 847 -20.15 1.85 -42.94
C GLU A 847 -20.13 0.31 -42.82
N LYS A 848 -20.18 -0.41 -43.95
CA LYS A 848 -20.00 -1.88 -43.96
C LYS A 848 -18.63 -2.31 -43.43
N ALA A 849 -17.56 -1.60 -43.79
CA ALA A 849 -16.22 -1.88 -43.27
C ALA A 849 -16.12 -1.62 -41.76
N HIS A 850 -16.77 -0.56 -41.26
CA HIS A 850 -16.82 -0.26 -39.84
C HIS A 850 -17.60 -1.33 -39.05
N GLN A 851 -18.76 -1.78 -39.55
CA GLN A 851 -19.53 -2.86 -38.95
C GLN A 851 -18.77 -4.19 -38.94
N ALA A 852 -18.01 -4.51 -40.01
CA ALA A 852 -17.16 -5.69 -40.05
C ALA A 852 -16.05 -5.65 -38.98
N ASN A 853 -15.36 -4.51 -38.84
CA ASN A 853 -14.32 -4.31 -37.82
C ASN A 853 -14.89 -4.43 -36.39
N LEU A 854 -16.08 -3.87 -36.13
CA LEU A 854 -16.76 -4.01 -34.83
C LEU A 854 -17.10 -5.48 -34.51
N ALA A 855 -17.59 -6.23 -35.50
CA ALA A 855 -17.88 -7.66 -35.34
C ALA A 855 -16.61 -8.50 -35.09
N GLU A 856 -15.48 -8.14 -35.72
CA GLU A 856 -14.19 -8.79 -35.49
C GLU A 856 -13.61 -8.47 -34.09
N LEU A 857 -13.70 -7.22 -33.64
CA LEU A 857 -13.32 -6.83 -32.27
C LEU A 857 -14.12 -7.60 -31.21
N ALA A 858 -15.46 -7.67 -31.36
CA ALA A 858 -16.31 -8.44 -30.46
C ALA A 858 -15.98 -9.95 -30.44
N ARG A 859 -15.55 -10.51 -31.59
CA ARG A 859 -15.08 -11.89 -31.69
C ARG A 859 -13.76 -12.11 -30.95
N LEU A 860 -12.82 -11.17 -31.07
CA LEU A 860 -11.53 -11.21 -30.36
C LEU A 860 -11.69 -11.06 -28.85
N GLU A 861 -12.59 -10.19 -28.38
CA GLU A 861 -12.91 -10.06 -26.95
C GLU A 861 -13.52 -11.36 -26.39
N LYS A 862 -14.46 -11.97 -27.12
CA LYS A 862 -15.07 -13.26 -26.74
C LYS A 862 -14.05 -14.41 -26.74
N GLN A 863 -13.00 -14.33 -27.55
CA GLN A 863 -11.88 -15.27 -27.53
C GLN A 863 -10.95 -15.03 -26.33
N LYS A 864 -10.62 -13.75 -26.01
CA LYS A 864 -9.84 -13.38 -24.82
C LYS A 864 -10.53 -13.79 -23.53
N SER A 865 -11.83 -13.54 -23.37
CA SER A 865 -12.57 -13.92 -22.15
C SER A 865 -12.59 -15.43 -21.94
N ARG A 866 -12.75 -16.22 -23.02
CA ARG A 866 -12.70 -17.69 -22.97
C ARG A 866 -11.30 -18.24 -22.62
N LEU A 867 -10.24 -17.55 -23.03
CA LEU A 867 -8.87 -17.89 -22.63
C LEU A 867 -8.62 -17.56 -21.14
N ALA A 868 -8.99 -16.36 -20.71
CA ALA A 868 -8.87 -15.93 -19.32
C ALA A 868 -9.68 -16.82 -18.36
N GLN A 869 -10.86 -17.32 -18.77
CA GLN A 869 -11.63 -18.27 -17.99
C GLN A 869 -10.89 -19.61 -17.82
N LYS A 870 -10.36 -20.20 -18.90
CA LYS A 870 -9.56 -21.43 -18.83
C LYS A 870 -8.31 -21.28 -17.96
N GLU A 871 -7.69 -20.10 -17.98
CA GLU A 871 -6.50 -19.80 -17.19
C GLU A 871 -6.83 -19.69 -15.69
N ARG A 872 -7.95 -19.05 -15.33
CA ARG A 872 -8.50 -19.05 -13.96
C ARG A 872 -8.81 -20.46 -13.47
N GLU A 873 -9.48 -21.28 -14.28
CA GLU A 873 -9.77 -22.69 -13.96
C GLU A 873 -8.49 -23.51 -13.72
N LYS A 874 -7.42 -23.25 -14.49
CA LYS A 874 -6.11 -23.89 -14.30
C LYS A 874 -5.41 -23.43 -13.02
N LEU A 875 -5.44 -22.13 -12.72
CA LEU A 875 -4.90 -21.56 -11.48
C LEU A 875 -5.62 -22.10 -10.24
N GLU A 876 -6.94 -22.26 -10.29
CA GLU A 876 -7.72 -22.80 -9.17
C GLU A 876 -7.41 -24.28 -8.92
N ARG A 877 -7.18 -25.09 -9.95
CA ARG A 877 -6.71 -26.49 -9.81
C ARG A 877 -5.34 -26.56 -9.15
N LEU A 878 -4.36 -25.82 -9.67
CA LEU A 878 -3.00 -25.77 -9.11
C LEU A 878 -2.99 -25.28 -7.66
N ARG A 879 -3.88 -24.36 -7.30
CA ARG A 879 -4.06 -23.91 -5.92
C ARG A 879 -4.59 -25.03 -5.01
N LYS A 880 -5.60 -25.79 -5.44
CA LYS A 880 -6.14 -26.92 -4.67
C LYS A 880 -5.10 -28.02 -4.49
N GLU A 881 -4.37 -28.40 -5.54
CA GLU A 881 -3.24 -29.35 -5.46
C GLU A 881 -2.16 -28.88 -4.47
N CYS A 882 -1.86 -27.58 -4.43
CA CYS A 882 -0.88 -27.02 -3.48
C CYS A 882 -1.40 -27.01 -2.03
N GLU A 883 -2.68 -26.68 -1.82
CA GLU A 883 -3.34 -26.72 -0.51
C GLU A 883 -3.46 -28.17 0.03
N GLU A 884 -3.69 -29.15 -0.84
CA GLU A 884 -3.69 -30.58 -0.47
C GLU A 884 -2.28 -31.06 -0.09
N ARG A 885 -1.27 -30.78 -0.92
CA ARG A 885 0.12 -31.16 -0.62
C ARG A 885 0.66 -30.50 0.66
N ASN A 886 0.25 -29.26 0.95
CA ASN A 886 0.61 -28.60 2.21
C ASN A 886 -0.08 -29.26 3.42
N LYS A 887 -1.32 -29.74 3.29
CA LYS A 887 -2.00 -30.52 4.35
C LYS A 887 -1.36 -31.88 4.56
N GLU A 888 -0.84 -32.53 3.52
CA GLU A 888 -0.06 -33.77 3.65
C GLU A 888 1.26 -33.52 4.38
N ASN A 889 2.05 -32.52 3.95
CA ASN A 889 3.29 -32.15 4.63
C ASN A 889 3.07 -31.82 6.12
N GLN A 890 2.02 -31.06 6.46
CA GLN A 890 1.68 -30.75 7.86
C GLN A 890 1.30 -32.00 8.68
N LYS A 891 0.63 -32.99 8.08
CA LYS A 891 0.36 -34.27 8.74
C LYS A 891 1.65 -35.07 8.96
N GLU A 892 2.53 -35.14 7.97
CA GLU A 892 3.82 -35.82 8.12
C GLU A 892 4.72 -35.15 9.19
N GLU A 893 4.74 -33.82 9.24
CA GLU A 893 5.45 -33.05 10.27
C GLU A 893 4.86 -33.25 11.68
N ALA A 894 3.53 -33.35 11.80
CA ALA A 894 2.87 -33.63 13.07
C ALA A 894 3.19 -35.04 13.59
N VAL A 895 3.15 -36.05 12.72
CA VAL A 895 3.56 -37.43 13.04
C VAL A 895 5.05 -37.48 13.42
N GLN A 896 5.92 -36.80 12.66
CA GLN A 896 7.34 -36.64 12.98
C GLN A 896 7.58 -35.96 14.34
N ARG A 897 6.76 -34.97 14.71
CA ARG A 897 6.84 -34.29 16.03
C ARG A 897 6.45 -35.25 17.15
N LYS A 898 5.29 -35.90 17.07
CA LYS A 898 4.85 -36.90 18.06
C LYS A 898 5.83 -38.06 18.22
N LEU A 899 6.49 -38.51 17.15
CA LEU A 899 7.53 -39.54 17.22
C LEU A 899 8.83 -39.08 17.90
N ARG A 900 9.15 -37.78 17.87
CA ARG A 900 10.23 -37.21 18.69
C ARG A 900 9.84 -37.13 20.16
N ASP A 901 8.60 -36.73 20.44
CA ASP A 901 8.06 -36.61 21.81
C ASP A 901 7.91 -38.00 22.48
N LEU A 902 7.55 -39.04 21.72
CA LEU A 902 7.54 -40.46 22.13
C LEU A 902 8.94 -41.07 22.33
N GLY A 903 10.00 -40.37 21.92
CA GLY A 903 11.39 -40.77 22.13
C GLY A 903 11.73 -42.20 21.68
N ARG A 904 12.40 -42.94 22.57
CA ARG A 904 12.61 -44.40 22.44
C ARG A 904 11.47 -45.11 23.18
N CYS A 905 11.13 -46.34 22.77
CA CYS A 905 10.14 -47.11 23.55
C CYS A 905 10.63 -47.36 24.99
N SER A 906 9.76 -47.85 25.87
CA SER A 906 10.04 -48.12 27.30
C SER A 906 11.25 -49.02 27.59
N GLN A 907 11.81 -49.68 26.56
CA GLN A 907 13.00 -50.53 26.61
C GLN A 907 14.18 -49.95 25.80
N GLY A 908 14.19 -48.65 25.50
CA GLY A 908 15.31 -47.95 24.87
C GLY A 908 15.48 -48.13 23.35
N PHE A 909 14.62 -48.90 22.68
CA PHE A 909 14.71 -49.15 21.23
C PHE A 909 14.11 -48.01 20.41
N ARG A 910 14.72 -47.72 19.25
CA ARG A 910 14.20 -46.77 18.25
C ARG A 910 12.97 -47.33 17.53
N TRP A 911 12.10 -46.44 17.08
CA TRP A 911 10.93 -46.76 16.26
C TRP A 911 11.30 -46.87 14.76
N THR A 912 10.77 -47.87 14.08
CA THR A 912 10.90 -48.07 12.62
C THR A 912 9.52 -48.05 11.95
N LYS A 913 9.43 -47.30 10.83
CA LYS A 913 8.18 -47.14 10.06
C LYS A 913 7.79 -48.46 9.40
N GLN A 914 6.52 -48.82 9.51
CA GLN A 914 5.87 -49.98 8.89
C GLN A 914 4.65 -49.47 8.10
N SER A 915 3.96 -50.36 7.36
CA SER A 915 2.87 -49.95 6.44
C SER A 915 1.70 -49.24 7.13
N HIS A 916 1.39 -49.59 8.39
CA HIS A 916 0.21 -49.10 9.13
C HIS A 916 0.54 -48.52 10.53
N GLY A 917 1.82 -48.23 10.79
CA GLY A 917 2.27 -47.76 12.11
C GLY A 917 3.78 -47.78 12.25
N TYR A 918 4.24 -47.71 13.50
CA TYR A 918 5.63 -47.75 13.90
C TYR A 918 5.86 -48.88 14.89
N ARG A 919 6.87 -49.71 14.65
CA ARG A 919 7.27 -50.81 15.54
C ARG A 919 8.61 -50.49 16.18
N CYS A 920 8.85 -50.91 17.42
CA CYS A 920 10.18 -50.74 18.00
C CYS A 920 11.18 -51.72 17.35
N ALA A 921 12.46 -51.36 17.28
CA ALA A 921 13.51 -52.22 16.71
C ALA A 921 13.68 -53.56 17.47
N GLY A 922 13.28 -53.61 18.75
CA GLY A 922 13.19 -54.85 19.54
C GLY A 922 11.92 -55.68 19.32
N GLY A 923 11.06 -55.30 18.36
CA GLY A 923 9.89 -56.07 17.92
C GLY A 923 8.67 -56.10 18.87
N GLY A 924 8.85 -55.84 20.17
CA GLY A 924 7.80 -56.02 21.19
C GLY A 924 6.73 -54.92 21.32
N HIS A 925 6.98 -53.70 20.82
CA HIS A 925 6.06 -52.57 20.96
C HIS A 925 5.64 -52.00 19.60
N TRP A 926 4.38 -51.55 19.52
CA TRP A 926 3.73 -51.03 18.31
C TRP A 926 2.92 -49.78 18.63
N VAL A 927 2.89 -48.83 17.69
CA VAL A 927 2.04 -47.63 17.71
C VAL A 927 1.38 -47.52 16.34
N SER A 928 0.07 -47.37 16.25
CA SER A 928 -0.62 -47.26 14.95
C SER A 928 -0.55 -45.84 14.38
N ASN A 929 -0.81 -45.70 13.08
CA ASN A 929 -1.00 -44.39 12.43
C ASN A 929 -2.30 -43.67 12.85
N ALA A 930 -3.12 -44.25 13.74
CA ALA A 930 -4.30 -43.59 14.31
C ALA A 930 -4.04 -43.08 15.75
N ASP A 931 -3.03 -43.62 16.43
CA ASP A 931 -2.58 -43.16 17.76
C ASP A 931 -1.59 -41.99 17.65
N LEU A 932 -0.99 -41.80 16.46
CA LEU A 932 -0.11 -40.70 16.03
C LEU A 932 -0.90 -39.67 15.20
#